data_AF-A0A353E0W4-F1
#
_entry.id   AF-A0A353E0W4-F1
#
_cell.length_a   1.000
_cell.length_b   1.000
_cell.length_c   1.000
_cell.angle_alpha   90.00
_cell.angle_beta   90.00
_cell.angle_gamma   90.00
#
_symmetry.space_group_name_H-M   'P 1'
#
loop_
_entity.id
_entity.type
_entity.pdbx_description
1 polymer ?
#
loop_
_entity_poly.entity_id
_entity_poly.type
_entity_poly.pdbx_seq_one_letter_code
_entity_poly.pdbx_strand_id
1 'polypeptide(L)'
;MGGVFFYGSRSFMKINRKQRLLPYLLLFMTLLGSVHHQAQTFTGEGDWKSPERWDTGSVPGDNAITIINGVAEVSENIGVNNADNPSRIIIGQETEGRVHVTGGTLSGANGGGAGIFVGAGPGGEGYLHIAQGTGFRSQGGNMVVQVGDEEGGRGFVSVAGELLNYKYFRIVNGTLEMLPTGINNRFNQLDTLSTIEPDGVLSYVIDGDQVGTLARANANGLNVDIFPGANLKLTLEGDFEVNDSWVLMRYHTLVGAFEQGTSYTNQQGYTFELDYGSGEDSELIATLVSTAARPTIHAFAASPSGITLGASTTLTWEVGSFDQLTIKPSIGNVKGSTTNGKGQVEVSPTQTTTYELKLEKGGASLSAKIIIVVDQAPIIGQFNVSPTIIEPNGSALLEWVVDGADTILIEPGPGEVDPSGSQSISPAESTRYRLTATNANGSSTSEVDLTVDAITAALQLSFDAAAPNQVNGALFDVLTGASFDLKTAQVDTQLETFSTRLTAAYRLNQFGGNSGGDGNAFPGGSTTYEAWVRTGSLESQPQVIFENGNSSDGSCLLISEKEVTYLNSSGGERTHDLRVPLSGLSLTDFLQISVSVDADNETIVMTLKAAAGGEASNQSQGLVGLPNGRASLFNWTNFSAAPSGALGGIGTEVPEGVTLFQGELALLNIYRRALSADEIQELFDRTTLPDPGLITAFSASPQRIQSGDMVRLSWSVNPHETLTLKTPSGQIDLRDMDHLELMPTVSSAFTLIAEGPEGASARSVLVWVDIAEDAVILTESSDDWNQPGAWADGQSPSSAKDYVVTDFMASSLGVQGDFDARFGGGSLELMGMGSRLRIANDLTDQITIPRFKLSGGTVDYTAEEGSVTVEGSWEVLRESLIDIRGTYNAMYLNASISGDADLRFWANPTDLASDETLILTGDLSGWRGGLILEGGRTYADASGGIGHGDLLLINANLEVNQAINNPEGSVELRQNSHLILFAQATMRALNIRQSDGSA
;
A
#
# COMPACT_ATOMS: atom_id res chain seq x y z
N MET A 1 85.03 39.15 61.29
CA MET A 1 85.31 38.47 60.00
C MET A 1 83.96 38.09 59.42
N GLY A 2 83.30 38.89 58.58
CA GLY A 2 83.83 39.86 57.61
C GLY A 2 83.83 39.21 56.23
N GLY A 3 83.38 39.83 55.14
CA GLY A 3 82.92 41.20 54.92
C GLY A 3 82.11 41.29 53.60
N VAL A 4 81.24 42.30 53.40
CA VAL A 4 81.54 43.71 53.01
C VAL A 4 81.82 43.80 51.50
N PHE A 5 81.27 44.68 50.65
CA PHE A 5 80.17 45.68 50.63
C PHE A 5 80.21 46.33 49.21
N PHE A 6 79.14 47.07 48.83
CA PHE A 6 79.06 48.16 47.82
C PHE A 6 79.13 47.85 46.31
N TYR A 7 77.98 47.92 45.61
CA TYR A 7 77.47 49.05 44.80
C TYR A 7 76.35 48.54 43.88
N GLY A 8 75.09 48.55 44.36
CA GLY A 8 73.91 48.41 43.49
C GLY A 8 73.34 49.80 43.26
N SER A 9 73.63 50.42 42.11
CA SER A 9 73.28 51.83 41.88
C SER A 9 72.88 52.13 40.44
N ARG A 10 71.65 52.66 40.33
CA ARG A 10 71.09 53.57 39.32
C ARG A 10 70.53 52.97 38.02
N SER A 11 69.36 52.36 38.16
CA SER A 11 68.22 52.73 37.31
C SER A 11 67.61 54.04 37.83
N PHE A 12 67.73 55.10 37.03
CA PHE A 12 67.14 56.44 37.18
C PHE A 12 67.01 56.99 35.74
N MET A 13 65.92 57.62 35.29
CA MET A 13 65.34 58.89 35.79
C MET A 13 63.91 59.09 35.21
N LYS A 14 62.84 59.00 36.04
CA LYS A 14 61.88 60.05 36.49
C LYS A 14 61.05 60.75 35.37
N ILE A 15 59.71 60.82 35.40
CA ILE A 15 58.87 61.52 36.41
C ILE A 15 57.41 60.94 36.54
N ASN A 16 57.02 60.70 37.81
CA ASN A 16 55.73 60.83 38.54
C ASN A 16 54.34 60.23 38.17
N ARG A 17 53.88 59.44 39.15
CA ARG A 17 52.62 59.48 39.95
C ARG A 17 51.28 58.95 39.38
N LYS A 18 50.94 57.76 39.88
CA LYS A 18 49.74 57.41 40.70
C LYS A 18 48.35 57.80 40.17
N GLN A 19 47.66 56.74 39.74
CA GLN A 19 46.24 56.46 40.02
C GLN A 19 45.80 56.92 41.43
N ARG A 20 44.60 57.51 41.53
CA ARG A 20 43.54 57.07 42.45
C ARG A 20 42.21 57.76 42.18
N LEU A 21 41.17 56.92 42.08
CA LEU A 21 39.77 57.13 42.48
C LEU A 21 38.95 58.10 41.63
N LEU A 22 37.98 57.54 40.89
CA LEU A 22 36.58 57.96 41.00
C LEU A 22 35.62 56.82 40.55
N PRO A 23 35.26 55.87 41.44
CA PRO A 23 33.91 55.34 41.49
C PRO A 23 33.09 56.16 42.50
N TYR A 24 31.76 56.07 42.40
CA TYR A 24 30.73 56.83 43.15
C TYR A 24 30.36 58.19 42.54
N LEU A 25 29.35 58.20 41.66
CA LEU A 25 28.00 58.57 42.10
C LEU A 25 26.99 58.25 40.98
N LEU A 26 26.34 57.09 41.09
CA LEU A 26 24.93 57.02 40.70
C LEU A 26 24.16 57.95 41.64
N LEU A 27 23.19 58.69 41.11
CA LEU A 27 22.14 59.43 41.83
C LEU A 27 22.51 60.85 42.33
N PHE A 28 22.25 61.87 41.51
CA PHE A 28 21.24 62.93 41.76
C PHE A 28 21.40 64.05 40.71
N MET A 29 20.49 64.08 39.72
CA MET A 29 19.75 65.27 39.31
C MET A 29 18.82 64.88 38.16
N THR A 30 17.67 64.33 38.53
CA THR A 30 16.43 64.65 37.82
C THR A 30 16.15 66.15 37.98
N LEU A 31 15.56 66.73 36.93
CA LEU A 31 14.98 68.07 36.81
C LEU A 31 15.98 69.23 36.62
N LEU A 32 16.25 69.55 35.36
CA LEU A 32 15.69 70.74 34.68
C LEU A 32 15.87 70.56 33.17
N GLY A 33 14.76 70.64 32.43
CA GLY A 33 14.67 70.22 31.03
C GLY A 33 15.59 70.99 30.08
N SER A 34 16.32 70.24 29.27
CA SER A 34 16.71 70.62 27.91
C SER A 34 16.45 69.39 27.05
N VAL A 35 15.60 69.56 26.04
CA VAL A 35 15.14 68.49 25.15
C VAL A 35 16.34 68.01 24.33
N HIS A 36 16.98 66.90 24.72
CA HIS A 36 17.78 66.10 23.80
C HIS A 36 16.79 65.19 23.06
N HIS A 37 16.51 65.48 21.79
CA HIS A 37 15.85 64.50 20.92
C HIS A 37 16.75 63.26 20.88
N GLN A 38 16.23 62.12 21.32
CA GLN A 38 16.87 60.82 21.12
C GLN A 38 17.09 60.59 19.61
N ALA A 39 18.20 59.95 19.24
CA ALA A 39 18.40 59.49 17.87
C ALA A 39 17.30 58.47 17.53
N GLN A 40 16.78 58.53 16.32
CA GLN A 40 15.72 57.65 15.82
C GLN A 40 16.32 56.62 14.88
N THR A 41 16.05 55.35 15.12
CA THR A 41 16.68 54.22 14.41
C THR A 41 15.69 53.52 13.50
N PHE A 42 16.04 53.40 12.22
CA PHE A 42 15.33 52.60 11.23
C PHE A 42 15.90 51.17 11.21
N THR A 43 15.03 50.17 11.32
CA THR A 43 15.42 48.74 11.32
C THR A 43 14.54 47.91 10.38
N GLY A 44 15.07 46.76 9.92
CA GLY A 44 14.37 45.91 8.94
C GLY A 44 14.44 46.48 7.52
N GLU A 45 13.47 46.14 6.67
CA GLU A 45 13.38 46.58 5.26
C GLU A 45 12.03 47.24 4.98
N GLY A 46 12.02 48.40 4.32
CA GLY A 46 10.77 49.05 3.90
C GLY A 46 10.90 50.56 3.60
N ASP A 47 9.76 51.21 3.42
CA ASP A 47 9.69 52.64 3.08
C ASP A 47 10.07 53.54 4.28
N TRP A 48 10.85 54.60 4.02
CA TRP A 48 11.29 55.59 5.00
C TRP A 48 10.13 56.21 5.79
N LYS A 49 8.97 56.41 5.16
CA LYS A 49 7.80 57.04 5.77
C LYS A 49 6.93 56.10 6.60
N SER A 50 7.24 54.81 6.68
CA SER A 50 6.53 53.88 7.56
C SER A 50 6.88 54.14 9.03
N PRO A 51 5.96 54.71 9.86
CA PRO A 51 6.26 55.01 11.26
C PRO A 51 6.65 53.77 12.07
N GLU A 52 6.10 52.60 11.72
CA GLU A 52 6.40 51.30 12.32
C GLU A 52 7.83 50.80 12.11
N ARG A 53 8.58 51.38 11.17
CA ARG A 53 9.99 51.03 10.92
C ARG A 53 10.98 51.81 11.78
N TRP A 54 10.51 52.86 12.44
CA TRP A 54 11.28 53.66 13.37
C TRP A 54 11.08 53.17 14.80
N ASP A 55 12.16 53.04 15.57
CA ASP A 55 12.13 52.66 16.99
C ASP A 55 11.25 53.57 17.86
N THR A 56 11.08 54.84 17.46
CA THR A 56 10.17 55.79 18.11
C THR A 56 8.72 55.72 17.62
N GLY A 57 8.38 54.81 16.71
CA GLY A 57 7.05 54.67 16.12
C GLY A 57 6.60 55.89 15.30
N SER A 58 7.54 56.73 14.87
CA SER A 58 7.30 58.02 14.22
C SER A 58 8.41 58.35 13.24
N VAL A 59 8.03 58.87 12.07
CA VAL A 59 8.98 59.32 11.04
C VAL A 59 9.78 60.51 11.57
N PRO A 60 11.11 60.55 11.37
CA PRO A 60 11.94 61.66 11.83
C PRO A 60 11.56 63.00 11.24
N GLY A 61 11.43 63.99 12.13
CA GLY A 61 11.10 65.37 11.78
C GLY A 61 12.33 66.26 11.62
N ASP A 62 12.08 67.57 11.49
CA ASP A 62 13.12 68.59 11.37
C ASP A 62 14.15 68.51 12.51
N ASN A 63 15.41 68.73 12.16
CA ASN A 63 16.57 68.70 13.05
C ASN A 63 16.87 67.36 13.74
N ALA A 64 16.18 66.26 13.41
CA ALA A 64 16.41 64.95 14.04
C ALA A 64 17.79 64.34 13.72
N ILE A 65 18.29 63.49 14.64
CA ILE A 65 19.41 62.58 14.38
C ILE A 65 18.82 61.23 14.01
N THR A 66 19.17 60.70 12.84
CA THR A 66 18.62 59.46 12.29
C THR A 66 19.71 58.45 12.03
N ILE A 67 19.45 57.21 12.38
CA ILE A 67 20.34 56.06 12.21
C ILE A 67 19.61 55.02 11.36
N ILE A 68 20.22 54.55 10.28
CA ILE A 68 19.67 53.53 9.38
C ILE A 68 20.49 52.26 9.55
N ASN A 69 19.96 51.29 10.29
CA ASN A 69 20.57 49.98 10.56
C ASN A 69 19.68 48.85 9.98
N GLY A 70 19.24 49.07 8.74
CA GLY A 70 18.35 48.23 7.96
C GLY A 70 18.37 48.68 6.50
N VAL A 71 17.37 48.33 5.69
CA VAL A 71 17.22 48.73 4.29
C VAL A 71 16.05 49.70 4.16
N ALA A 72 16.35 51.00 4.05
CA ALA A 72 15.34 52.03 3.88
C ALA A 72 15.18 52.40 2.39
N GLU A 73 13.95 52.38 1.90
CA GLU A 73 13.58 52.91 0.58
C GLU A 73 13.00 54.32 0.70
N VAL A 74 13.51 55.25 -0.11
CA VAL A 74 12.98 56.61 -0.24
C VAL A 74 12.36 56.71 -1.63
N SER A 75 11.05 56.44 -1.67
CA SER A 75 10.25 56.38 -2.91
C SER A 75 9.61 57.73 -3.28
N GLU A 76 9.60 58.70 -2.36
CA GLU A 76 9.04 60.04 -2.55
C GLU A 76 9.71 61.08 -1.64
N ASN A 77 9.37 62.37 -1.82
CA ASN A 77 9.85 63.44 -0.96
C ASN A 77 9.42 63.19 0.50
N ILE A 78 10.39 63.12 1.43
CA ILE A 78 10.13 62.82 2.85
C ILE A 78 9.32 63.88 3.60
N GLY A 79 9.23 65.10 3.06
CA GLY A 79 8.42 66.19 3.59
C GLY A 79 7.88 67.11 2.49
N VAL A 80 6.92 67.97 2.86
CA VAL A 80 6.30 68.93 1.93
C VAL A 80 7.05 70.27 1.89
N ASN A 81 7.85 70.58 2.91
CA ASN A 81 8.73 71.74 2.96
C ASN A 81 10.21 71.35 3.03
N ASN A 82 11.09 72.23 2.55
CA ASN A 82 12.55 72.07 2.68
C ASN A 82 13.05 72.00 4.13
N ALA A 83 12.21 72.36 5.11
CA ALA A 83 12.53 72.33 6.54
C ALA A 83 12.15 71.01 7.23
N ASP A 84 11.46 70.07 6.58
CA ASP A 84 10.94 68.87 7.27
C ASP A 84 11.95 67.70 7.26
N ASN A 85 13.23 67.94 7.56
CA ASN A 85 14.29 66.94 7.29
C ASN A 85 15.27 66.75 8.48
N PRO A 86 15.77 65.50 8.71
CA PRO A 86 16.69 65.22 9.80
C PRO A 86 18.01 65.95 9.62
N SER A 87 18.52 66.63 10.65
CA SER A 87 19.84 67.30 10.64
C SER A 87 21.00 66.32 10.50
N ARG A 88 20.86 65.07 10.91
CA ARG A 88 21.95 64.09 10.77
C ARG A 88 21.40 62.76 10.33
N ILE A 89 22.01 62.20 9.29
CA ILE A 89 21.68 60.88 8.76
C ILE A 89 22.93 60.03 8.86
N ILE A 90 22.85 58.93 9.60
CA ILE A 90 23.91 57.93 9.75
C ILE A 90 23.40 56.63 9.14
N ILE A 91 24.10 56.09 8.15
CA ILE A 91 23.73 54.86 7.45
C ILE A 91 24.75 53.79 7.83
N GLY A 92 24.32 52.73 8.52
CA GLY A 92 25.18 51.66 9.01
C GLY A 92 26.06 52.10 10.18
N GLN A 93 25.47 52.33 11.36
CA GLN A 93 26.20 52.64 12.58
C GLN A 93 26.52 51.35 13.35
N GLU A 94 27.81 50.98 13.41
CA GLU A 94 28.35 49.75 14.04
C GLU A 94 27.72 48.44 13.51
N THR A 95 26.97 48.51 12.42
CA THR A 95 26.29 47.40 11.73
C THR A 95 26.02 47.78 10.27
N GLU A 96 25.38 46.88 9.52
CA GLU A 96 24.96 47.14 8.15
C GLU A 96 23.72 48.05 8.07
N GLY A 97 23.77 49.03 7.16
CA GLY A 97 22.63 49.90 6.83
C GLY A 97 22.64 50.29 5.36
N ARG A 98 21.47 50.37 4.74
CA ARG A 98 21.29 50.68 3.32
C ARG A 98 20.17 51.70 3.13
N VAL A 99 20.39 52.67 2.24
CA VAL A 99 19.37 53.61 1.77
C VAL A 99 19.32 53.56 0.25
N HIS A 100 18.14 53.29 -0.31
CA HIS A 100 17.86 53.37 -1.75
C HIS A 100 16.93 54.55 -2.04
N VAL A 101 17.38 55.51 -2.84
CA VAL A 101 16.58 56.68 -3.23
C VAL A 101 15.99 56.41 -4.61
N THR A 102 14.76 55.89 -4.63
CA THR A 102 14.06 55.40 -5.83
C THR A 102 13.03 56.38 -6.37
N GLY A 103 12.62 57.41 -5.59
CA GLY A 103 11.78 58.49 -6.10
C GLY A 103 11.88 59.79 -5.28
N GLY A 104 11.67 60.93 -5.95
CA GLY A 104 11.71 62.27 -5.35
C GLY A 104 13.13 62.82 -5.06
N THR A 105 13.18 63.89 -4.28
CA THR A 105 14.40 64.46 -3.70
C THR A 105 14.31 64.41 -2.17
N LEU A 106 15.22 63.67 -1.53
CA LEU A 106 15.39 63.75 -0.09
C LEU A 106 16.15 65.04 0.25
N SER A 107 15.48 66.00 0.90
CA SER A 107 16.08 67.29 1.24
C SER A 107 16.88 67.21 2.53
N GLY A 108 17.99 66.46 2.58
CA GLY A 108 18.70 66.17 3.83
C GLY A 108 19.14 67.40 4.64
N ALA A 109 19.03 67.23 5.95
CA ALA A 109 19.75 67.90 7.02
C ALA A 109 19.94 69.41 6.97
N ASN A 110 19.06 70.10 7.71
CA ASN A 110 19.18 71.50 8.08
C ASN A 110 19.64 71.59 9.56
N GLY A 111 20.60 72.48 9.88
CA GLY A 111 21.09 72.68 11.26
C GLY A 111 22.63 72.66 11.39
N GLY A 112 23.18 73.26 12.46
CA GLY A 112 24.64 73.36 12.66
C GLY A 112 25.23 72.14 13.39
N GLY A 113 26.21 71.47 12.77
CA GLY A 113 26.90 70.27 13.32
C GLY A 113 26.44 68.93 12.72
N ALA A 114 25.96 68.96 11.47
CA ALA A 114 25.04 68.00 10.88
C ALA A 114 25.56 67.47 9.53
N GLY A 115 25.06 66.34 9.02
CA GLY A 115 25.66 65.68 7.85
C GLY A 115 25.04 64.35 7.43
N ILE A 116 25.52 63.82 6.32
CA ILE A 116 25.27 62.45 5.87
C ILE A 116 26.53 61.65 6.16
N PHE A 117 26.41 60.59 6.93
CA PHE A 117 27.51 59.71 7.34
C PHE A 117 27.19 58.30 6.89
N VAL A 118 28.01 57.73 6.00
CA VAL A 118 27.76 56.41 5.41
C VAL A 118 28.87 55.48 5.88
N GLY A 119 28.53 54.48 6.70
CA GLY A 119 29.46 53.58 7.37
C GLY A 119 30.13 54.26 8.56
N ALA A 120 29.54 54.13 9.75
CA ALA A 120 30.00 54.81 10.95
C ALA A 120 30.27 53.84 12.11
N GLY A 121 31.28 54.11 12.92
CA GLY A 121 31.69 53.33 14.08
C GLY A 121 32.39 52.01 13.72
N PRO A 122 33.00 51.32 14.71
CA PRO A 122 33.71 50.07 14.49
C PRO A 122 32.83 48.99 13.85
N GLY A 123 33.19 48.54 12.65
CA GLY A 123 32.45 47.49 11.93
C GLY A 123 31.14 47.93 11.27
N GLY A 124 30.84 49.24 11.24
CA GLY A 124 29.69 49.78 10.51
C GLY A 124 29.87 49.65 8.99
N GLU A 125 28.82 49.21 8.29
CA GLU A 125 28.81 49.02 6.83
C GLU A 125 27.63 49.79 6.23
N GLY A 126 27.88 50.96 5.66
CA GLY A 126 26.84 51.84 5.12
C GLY A 126 26.77 51.81 3.61
N TYR A 127 25.56 51.77 3.05
CA TYR A 127 25.32 51.84 1.61
C TYR A 127 24.26 52.90 1.28
N LEU A 128 24.60 53.87 0.42
CA LEU A 128 23.66 54.85 -0.10
C LEU A 128 23.62 54.76 -1.62
N HIS A 129 22.48 54.42 -2.20
CA HIS A 129 22.26 54.40 -3.64
C HIS A 129 21.25 55.46 -4.04
N ILE A 130 21.63 56.36 -4.95
CA ILE A 130 20.78 57.42 -5.50
C ILE A 130 20.45 57.05 -6.94
N ALA A 131 19.22 56.59 -7.19
CA ALA A 131 18.79 56.14 -8.52
C ALA A 131 18.73 57.30 -9.53
N GLN A 132 18.76 56.95 -10.82
CA GLN A 132 18.64 57.94 -11.90
C GLN A 132 17.33 58.74 -11.78
N GLY A 133 17.41 60.06 -11.96
CA GLY A 133 16.26 60.96 -11.87
C GLY A 133 15.81 61.32 -10.46
N THR A 134 16.49 60.84 -9.41
CA THR A 134 16.23 61.19 -8.01
C THR A 134 17.32 62.07 -7.43
N GLY A 135 17.10 62.64 -6.24
CA GLY A 135 18.06 63.51 -5.58
C GLY A 135 18.23 63.22 -4.09
N PHE A 136 19.45 63.35 -3.58
CA PHE A 136 19.76 63.31 -2.15
C PHE A 136 20.57 64.54 -1.78
N ARG A 137 20.09 65.33 -0.82
CA ARG A 137 20.60 66.68 -0.55
C ARG A 137 21.33 66.77 0.78
N SER A 138 22.39 67.57 0.83
CA SER A 138 23.07 68.01 2.06
C SER A 138 23.17 69.54 2.08
N GLN A 139 22.35 70.22 2.89
CA GLN A 139 22.20 71.68 2.84
C GLN A 139 22.12 72.33 4.23
N GLY A 140 23.14 73.11 4.62
CA GLY A 140 23.18 73.81 5.90
C GLY A 140 24.56 74.41 6.16
N GLY A 141 24.73 75.19 7.23
CA GLY A 141 26.06 75.70 7.63
C GLY A 141 26.93 74.58 8.19
N ASN A 142 28.09 74.32 7.58
CA ASN A 142 29.07 73.30 7.99
C ASN A 142 28.62 71.83 7.82
N MET A 143 27.81 71.54 6.80
CA MET A 143 27.37 70.18 6.46
C MET A 143 28.47 69.34 5.80
N VAL A 144 28.55 68.06 6.13
CA VAL A 144 29.48 67.11 5.50
C VAL A 144 28.73 65.93 4.88
N VAL A 145 29.19 65.46 3.73
CA VAL A 145 28.91 64.10 3.24
C VAL A 145 30.15 63.24 3.50
N GLN A 146 30.11 62.41 4.53
CA GLN A 146 31.23 61.57 4.94
C GLN A 146 30.98 60.11 4.55
N VAL A 147 31.97 59.48 3.93
CA VAL A 147 31.93 58.09 3.48
C VAL A 147 33.04 57.33 4.19
N GLY A 148 32.65 56.46 5.13
CA GLY A 148 33.53 55.81 6.09
C GLY A 148 33.96 56.73 7.25
N ASP A 149 34.74 56.21 8.19
CA ASP A 149 35.28 57.00 9.30
C ASP A 149 36.60 56.46 9.88
N GLU A 150 37.19 57.23 10.78
CA GLU A 150 38.45 56.92 11.45
C GLU A 150 38.33 55.83 12.52
N GLU A 151 37.11 55.39 12.86
CA GLU A 151 36.83 54.33 13.84
C GLU A 151 36.73 52.94 13.20
N GLY A 152 36.75 52.87 11.86
CA GLY A 152 36.76 51.64 11.07
C GLY A 152 35.44 51.31 10.38
N GLY A 153 34.47 52.22 10.38
CA GLY A 153 33.25 52.09 9.58
C GLY A 153 33.55 52.25 8.10
N ARG A 154 32.93 51.44 7.23
CA ARG A 154 33.11 51.47 5.77
C ARG A 154 31.83 51.90 5.08
N GLY A 155 31.94 52.91 4.21
CA GLY A 155 30.82 53.46 3.45
C GLY A 155 30.93 53.18 1.96
N PHE A 156 29.78 53.00 1.30
CA PHE A 156 29.65 52.96 -0.15
C PHE A 156 28.51 53.87 -0.60
N VAL A 157 28.83 54.91 -1.36
CA VAL A 157 27.84 55.82 -1.93
C VAL A 157 27.85 55.66 -3.45
N SER A 158 26.73 55.32 -4.06
CA SER A 158 26.55 55.17 -5.51
C SER A 158 25.56 56.19 -6.03
N VAL A 159 25.98 57.00 -7.00
CA VAL A 159 25.22 58.16 -7.51
C VAL A 159 24.90 57.95 -8.99
N ALA A 160 23.66 57.58 -9.32
CA ALA A 160 23.10 57.66 -10.69
C ALA A 160 22.20 58.89 -10.88
N GLY A 161 21.57 59.39 -9.82
CA GLY A 161 20.81 60.65 -9.81
C GLY A 161 21.68 61.84 -9.40
N GLU A 162 21.13 62.71 -8.55
CA GLU A 162 21.82 63.91 -8.05
C GLU A 162 22.16 63.83 -6.55
N LEU A 163 23.44 63.84 -6.21
CA LEU A 163 23.92 64.16 -4.86
C LEU A 163 24.14 65.67 -4.76
N LEU A 164 23.18 66.38 -4.17
CA LEU A 164 23.20 67.84 -4.03
C LEU A 164 24.00 68.21 -2.77
N ASN A 165 25.33 68.24 -2.86
CA ASN A 165 26.23 68.59 -1.75
C ASN A 165 26.60 70.08 -1.75
N TYR A 166 26.04 70.85 -0.82
CA TYR A 166 26.25 72.30 -0.79
C TYR A 166 27.59 72.75 -0.19
N LYS A 167 28.31 71.86 0.48
CA LYS A 167 29.44 72.24 1.36
C LYS A 167 30.70 71.47 1.00
N TYR A 168 30.93 70.33 1.62
CA TYR A 168 32.12 69.49 1.36
C TYR A 168 31.82 68.02 1.60
N PHE A 169 32.67 67.16 1.07
CA PHE A 169 32.65 65.72 1.37
C PHE A 169 33.95 65.29 2.05
N ARG A 170 33.91 64.14 2.71
CA ARG A 170 35.10 63.44 3.22
C ARG A 170 34.98 61.97 2.84
N ILE A 171 35.96 61.44 2.13
CA ILE A 171 36.04 60.01 1.84
C ILE A 171 37.19 59.46 2.69
N VAL A 172 36.89 58.68 3.73
CA VAL A 172 37.90 58.26 4.72
C VAL A 172 38.51 56.92 4.34
N ASN A 173 37.71 55.85 4.42
CA ASN A 173 38.07 54.46 4.09
C ASN A 173 36.91 53.77 3.32
N GLY A 174 36.06 54.57 2.69
CA GLY A 174 34.91 54.13 1.91
C GLY A 174 35.01 54.54 0.43
N THR A 175 33.96 54.26 -0.34
CA THR A 175 33.89 54.54 -1.78
C THR A 175 32.76 55.51 -2.11
N LEU A 176 33.09 56.59 -2.81
CA LEU A 176 32.11 57.41 -3.52
C LEU A 176 32.17 57.05 -5.01
N GLU A 177 31.10 56.44 -5.52
CA GLU A 177 30.96 56.00 -6.90
C GLU A 177 29.98 56.87 -7.68
N MET A 178 30.45 57.42 -8.80
CA MET A 178 29.68 58.15 -9.77
C MET A 178 29.31 57.21 -10.93
N LEU A 179 28.02 56.93 -11.10
CA LEU A 179 27.50 56.19 -12.25
C LEU A 179 27.39 57.12 -13.47
N PRO A 180 27.20 56.62 -14.71
CA PRO A 180 27.31 57.43 -15.94
C PRO A 180 26.43 58.69 -15.98
N THR A 181 25.25 58.65 -15.35
CA THR A 181 24.31 59.79 -15.26
C THR A 181 24.42 60.58 -13.97
N GLY A 182 25.27 60.14 -13.04
CA GLY A 182 25.40 60.66 -11.69
C GLY A 182 25.95 62.07 -11.65
N ILE A 183 25.37 62.92 -10.80
CA ILE A 183 25.85 64.29 -10.60
C ILE A 183 26.02 64.56 -9.12
N ASN A 184 27.24 64.91 -8.69
CA ASN A 184 27.49 65.45 -7.35
C ASN A 184 27.89 66.92 -7.49
N ASN A 185 27.03 67.82 -7.04
CA ASN A 185 27.14 69.25 -7.33
C ASN A 185 26.67 70.12 -6.14
N ARG A 186 26.51 71.43 -6.38
CA ARG A 186 26.07 72.47 -5.42
C ARG A 186 27.10 72.97 -4.41
N PHE A 187 28.34 72.51 -4.46
CA PHE A 187 29.44 73.08 -3.67
C PHE A 187 29.54 74.60 -3.89
N ASN A 188 29.24 75.40 -2.86
CA ASN A 188 29.02 76.84 -3.02
C ASN A 188 29.77 77.74 -2.03
N GLN A 189 30.74 77.19 -1.29
CA GLN A 189 31.54 77.92 -0.30
C GLN A 189 33.04 77.73 -0.52
N LEU A 190 33.78 78.85 -0.37
CA LEU A 190 35.24 78.92 -0.52
C LEU A 190 35.99 78.38 0.70
N ASP A 191 35.39 78.48 1.89
CA ASP A 191 36.02 78.16 3.18
C ASP A 191 35.84 76.70 3.60
N THR A 192 35.18 75.88 2.78
CA THR A 192 35.01 74.44 2.99
C THR A 192 35.97 73.63 2.10
N LEU A 193 36.59 72.60 2.68
CA LEU A 193 37.54 71.71 2.02
C LEU A 193 37.00 70.28 2.00
N SER A 194 36.91 69.68 0.81
CA SER A 194 36.61 68.26 0.66
C SER A 194 37.90 67.45 0.71
N THR A 195 37.88 66.29 1.37
CA THR A 195 39.08 65.44 1.51
C THR A 195 38.84 64.03 0.99
N ILE A 196 39.88 63.44 0.40
CA ILE A 196 39.97 62.01 0.10
C ILE A 196 41.19 61.48 0.85
N GLU A 197 40.94 60.75 1.94
CA GLU A 197 41.96 60.23 2.85
C GLU A 197 42.65 58.98 2.23
N PRO A 198 43.76 58.48 2.82
CA PRO A 198 44.58 57.41 2.22
C PRO A 198 43.86 56.11 1.85
N ASP A 199 42.79 55.72 2.54
CA ASP A 199 42.02 54.50 2.24
C ASP A 199 40.73 54.80 1.45
N GLY A 200 40.50 56.07 1.11
CA GLY A 200 39.33 56.52 0.39
C GLY A 200 39.40 56.20 -1.10
N VAL A 201 38.25 55.84 -1.68
CA VAL A 201 38.11 55.52 -3.09
C VAL A 201 37.12 56.47 -3.75
N LEU A 202 37.57 57.16 -4.81
CA LEU A 202 36.67 57.79 -5.78
C LEU A 202 36.52 56.86 -6.98
N SER A 203 35.30 56.47 -7.31
CA SER A 203 34.99 55.51 -8.37
C SER A 203 34.13 56.18 -9.46
N TYR A 204 34.42 55.90 -10.72
CA TYR A 204 33.58 56.27 -11.85
C TYR A 204 33.26 55.04 -12.71
N VAL A 205 31.98 54.86 -13.02
CA VAL A 205 31.52 53.99 -14.09
C VAL A 205 31.24 54.87 -15.31
N ILE A 206 31.88 54.52 -16.43
CA ILE A 206 31.83 55.25 -17.70
C ILE A 206 31.14 54.33 -18.71
N ASP A 207 30.07 54.79 -19.34
CA ASP A 207 29.34 54.04 -20.37
C ASP A 207 29.42 54.80 -21.70
N GLY A 208 30.31 54.34 -22.57
CA GLY A 208 30.68 55.04 -23.80
C GLY A 208 31.12 56.50 -23.56
N ASP A 209 30.33 57.46 -24.04
CA ASP A 209 30.60 58.90 -23.84
C ASP A 209 30.09 59.46 -22.50
N GLN A 210 29.30 58.69 -21.75
CA GLN A 210 28.69 59.13 -20.50
C GLN A 210 29.57 58.84 -19.29
N VAL A 211 29.82 59.87 -18.49
CA VAL A 211 30.53 59.79 -17.21
C VAL A 211 29.82 60.66 -16.19
N GLY A 212 29.66 60.14 -14.97
CA GLY A 212 29.15 60.93 -13.86
C GLY A 212 30.09 62.10 -13.55
N THR A 213 29.55 63.18 -12.98
CA THR A 213 30.32 64.41 -12.77
C THR A 213 30.34 64.85 -11.31
N LEU A 214 31.52 65.22 -10.83
CA LEU A 214 31.72 65.90 -9.55
C LEU A 214 32.09 67.35 -9.82
N ALA A 215 31.17 68.30 -9.58
CA ALA A 215 31.28 69.64 -10.14
C ALA A 215 30.97 70.78 -9.15
N ARG A 216 31.80 71.82 -9.18
CA ARG A 216 31.55 73.10 -8.50
C ARG A 216 30.25 73.78 -8.93
N ALA A 217 29.58 74.47 -8.01
CA ALA A 217 28.31 75.17 -8.32
C ALA A 217 28.51 76.58 -8.89
N ASN A 218 29.65 77.20 -8.62
CA ASN A 218 30.03 78.54 -9.04
C ASN A 218 31.57 78.66 -8.97
N ALA A 219 32.10 79.84 -9.30
CA ALA A 219 33.55 80.13 -9.25
C ALA A 219 34.18 80.06 -7.84
N ASN A 220 33.37 79.79 -6.82
CA ASN A 220 33.75 79.82 -5.40
C ASN A 220 33.47 78.45 -4.72
N GLY A 221 33.44 77.35 -5.48
CA GLY A 221 32.95 76.04 -5.00
C GLY A 221 33.85 74.85 -5.34
N LEU A 222 33.82 73.82 -4.48
CA LEU A 222 34.58 72.56 -4.54
C LEU A 222 36.11 72.73 -4.48
N ASN A 223 36.64 72.79 -3.27
CA ASN A 223 38.08 72.66 -2.98
C ASN A 223 38.36 71.22 -2.53
N VAL A 224 39.38 70.58 -3.08
CA VAL A 224 39.67 69.16 -2.84
C VAL A 224 41.12 68.96 -2.42
N ASP A 225 41.34 68.21 -1.35
CA ASP A 225 42.66 67.70 -0.95
C ASP A 225 42.67 66.17 -1.04
N ILE A 226 43.58 65.64 -1.86
CA ILE A 226 43.76 64.21 -2.09
C ILE A 226 45.02 63.77 -1.33
N PHE A 227 44.81 63.00 -0.26
CA PHE A 227 45.92 62.53 0.57
C PHE A 227 46.65 61.36 -0.09
N PRO A 228 47.97 61.21 0.15
CA PRO A 228 48.73 60.06 -0.34
C PRO A 228 48.09 58.72 0.08
N GLY A 229 47.97 57.77 -0.85
CA GLY A 229 47.25 56.50 -0.66
C GLY A 229 45.84 56.48 -1.26
N ALA A 230 45.18 57.63 -1.40
CA ALA A 230 43.81 57.72 -1.92
C ALA A 230 43.69 57.12 -3.34
N ASN A 231 42.59 56.44 -3.64
CA ASN A 231 42.46 55.64 -4.85
C ASN A 231 41.40 56.16 -5.83
N LEU A 232 41.74 56.13 -7.13
CA LEU A 232 40.82 56.30 -8.25
C LEU A 232 40.51 54.95 -8.90
N LYS A 233 39.22 54.62 -8.99
CA LYS A 233 38.72 53.44 -9.70
C LYS A 233 37.93 53.87 -10.94
N LEU A 234 38.29 53.33 -12.10
CA LEU A 234 37.58 53.54 -13.36
C LEU A 234 37.08 52.20 -13.91
N THR A 235 35.80 52.15 -14.26
CA THR A 235 35.15 51.01 -14.92
C THR A 235 34.58 51.49 -16.25
N LEU A 236 34.95 50.83 -17.36
CA LEU A 236 34.38 51.11 -18.68
C LEU A 236 33.29 50.09 -19.02
N GLU A 237 32.19 50.62 -19.52
CA GLU A 237 31.03 49.95 -20.11
C GLU A 237 30.74 50.63 -21.47
N GLY A 238 29.86 50.04 -22.27
CA GLY A 238 29.51 50.60 -23.59
C GLY A 238 30.63 50.59 -24.63
N ASP A 239 30.47 51.45 -25.65
CA ASP A 239 31.38 51.57 -26.79
C ASP A 239 32.36 52.75 -26.58
N PHE A 240 33.65 52.48 -26.65
CA PHE A 240 34.74 53.47 -26.49
C PHE A 240 35.93 53.11 -27.37
N GLU A 241 36.75 54.11 -27.69
CA GLU A 241 37.98 53.99 -28.46
C GLU A 241 39.22 54.46 -27.68
N VAL A 242 40.39 53.95 -28.08
CA VAL A 242 41.66 54.49 -27.56
C VAL A 242 41.75 55.96 -27.96
N ASN A 243 42.13 56.80 -26.99
CA ASN A 243 42.13 58.26 -26.98
C ASN A 243 40.80 58.95 -26.62
N ASP A 244 39.74 58.20 -26.27
CA ASP A 244 38.58 58.81 -25.63
C ASP A 244 38.97 59.38 -24.25
N SER A 245 38.40 60.54 -23.92
CA SER A 245 38.70 61.29 -22.70
C SER A 245 37.42 61.71 -21.96
N TRP A 246 37.44 61.61 -20.64
CA TRP A 246 36.29 61.89 -19.76
C TRP A 246 36.67 62.89 -18.66
N VAL A 247 35.84 63.93 -18.48
CA VAL A 247 36.00 64.91 -17.38
C VAL A 247 35.37 64.34 -16.12
N LEU A 248 36.19 63.90 -15.18
CA LEU A 248 35.75 63.27 -13.93
C LEU A 248 35.31 64.30 -12.89
N MET A 249 36.08 65.37 -12.74
CA MET A 249 35.89 66.39 -11.70
C MET A 249 36.13 67.80 -12.25
N ARG A 250 35.27 68.76 -11.89
CA ARG A 250 35.43 70.20 -12.14
C ARG A 250 35.52 70.93 -10.80
N TYR A 251 36.72 71.32 -10.40
CA TYR A 251 37.03 71.83 -9.06
C TYR A 251 37.45 73.31 -9.08
N HIS A 252 37.43 73.99 -7.95
CA HIS A 252 38.04 75.32 -7.80
C HIS A 252 39.51 75.20 -7.40
N THR A 253 39.84 74.45 -6.35
CA THR A 253 41.24 74.06 -6.04
C THR A 253 41.36 72.55 -5.87
N LEU A 254 42.48 71.98 -6.31
CA LEU A 254 42.83 70.58 -6.10
C LEU A 254 44.29 70.48 -5.67
N VAL A 255 44.53 69.83 -4.54
CA VAL A 255 45.86 69.56 -4.00
C VAL A 255 46.03 68.05 -3.88
N GLY A 256 47.22 67.54 -4.23
CA GLY A 256 47.53 66.12 -4.19
C GLY A 256 47.20 65.37 -5.49
N ALA A 257 47.38 64.05 -5.47
CA ALA A 257 47.10 63.14 -6.57
C ALA A 257 46.70 61.77 -6.00
N PHE A 258 45.99 60.98 -6.79
CA PHE A 258 45.64 59.61 -6.43
C PHE A 258 46.88 58.70 -6.50
N GLU A 259 46.86 57.57 -5.79
CA GLU A 259 47.93 56.56 -5.74
C GLU A 259 48.28 56.02 -7.14
N GLN A 260 47.31 56.05 -8.05
CA GLN A 260 47.47 55.70 -9.46
C GLN A 260 48.42 56.64 -10.22
N GLY A 261 48.77 57.80 -9.66
CA GLY A 261 49.65 58.79 -10.29
C GLY A 261 49.03 59.38 -11.56
N THR A 262 49.85 59.64 -12.58
CA THR A 262 49.38 60.19 -13.87
C THR A 262 49.02 59.12 -14.88
N SER A 263 49.26 57.84 -14.60
CA SER A 263 49.02 56.74 -15.57
C SER A 263 48.87 55.41 -14.86
N TYR A 264 47.80 54.65 -15.16
CA TYR A 264 47.59 53.33 -14.56
C TYR A 264 46.70 52.42 -15.40
N THR A 265 46.78 51.11 -15.16
CA THR A 265 45.89 50.11 -15.78
C THR A 265 44.83 49.65 -14.79
N ASN A 266 43.55 49.74 -15.18
CA ASN A 266 42.44 49.30 -14.35
C ASN A 266 42.29 47.76 -14.33
N GLN A 267 41.36 47.26 -13.52
CA GLN A 267 41.09 45.83 -13.38
C GLN A 267 40.58 45.16 -14.67
N GLN A 268 40.00 45.92 -15.59
CA GLN A 268 39.55 45.42 -16.89
C GLN A 268 40.69 45.31 -17.93
N GLY A 269 41.90 45.76 -17.58
CA GLY A 269 43.06 45.76 -18.48
C GLY A 269 43.16 46.97 -19.39
N TYR A 270 42.44 48.06 -19.08
CA TYR A 270 42.50 49.34 -19.78
C TYR A 270 43.48 50.27 -19.09
N THR A 271 44.42 50.84 -19.85
CA THR A 271 45.38 51.83 -19.34
C THR A 271 44.86 53.24 -19.56
N PHE A 272 44.85 54.05 -18.51
CA PHE A 272 44.43 55.46 -18.52
C PHE A 272 45.60 56.38 -18.20
N GLU A 273 45.66 57.52 -18.88
CA GLU A 273 46.42 58.70 -18.44
C GLU A 273 45.47 59.65 -17.68
N LEU A 274 45.95 60.26 -16.60
CA LEU A 274 45.23 61.20 -15.75
C LEU A 274 45.88 62.58 -15.84
N ASP A 275 45.10 63.57 -16.28
CA ASP A 275 45.46 64.99 -16.24
C ASP A 275 44.73 65.67 -15.08
N TYR A 276 45.48 66.02 -14.03
CA TYR A 276 44.96 66.72 -12.85
C TYR A 276 44.70 68.20 -13.09
N GLY A 277 45.09 68.76 -14.24
CA GLY A 277 44.97 70.19 -14.52
C GLY A 277 45.96 71.07 -13.75
N SER A 278 45.83 72.39 -13.87
CA SER A 278 46.75 73.35 -13.23
C SER A 278 46.04 74.61 -12.73
N GLY A 279 46.34 75.04 -11.50
CA GLY A 279 45.81 76.28 -10.93
C GLY A 279 44.38 76.17 -10.41
N GLU A 280 43.68 77.30 -10.35
CA GLU A 280 42.30 77.39 -9.91
C GLU A 280 41.32 77.12 -11.08
N ASP A 281 40.11 76.65 -10.76
CA ASP A 281 38.99 76.46 -11.70
C ASP A 281 39.22 75.44 -12.84
N SER A 282 40.04 74.42 -12.59
CA SER A 282 40.46 73.41 -13.58
C SER A 282 39.66 72.08 -13.49
N GLU A 283 40.04 71.10 -14.32
CA GLU A 283 39.38 69.81 -14.49
C GLU A 283 40.35 68.64 -14.28
N LEU A 284 39.85 67.52 -13.73
CA LEU A 284 40.51 66.23 -13.73
C LEU A 284 39.97 65.40 -14.90
N ILE A 285 40.85 65.01 -15.83
CA ILE A 285 40.50 64.28 -17.05
C ILE A 285 41.19 62.92 -17.05
N ALA A 286 40.45 61.86 -17.39
CA ALA A 286 41.00 60.54 -17.67
C ALA A 286 40.93 60.24 -19.17
N THR A 287 42.02 59.75 -19.76
CA THR A 287 42.10 59.39 -21.19
C THR A 287 42.47 57.93 -21.34
N LEU A 288 41.69 57.14 -22.08
CA LEU A 288 42.04 55.75 -22.41
C LEU A 288 43.21 55.72 -23.39
N VAL A 289 44.33 55.10 -23.03
CA VAL A 289 45.55 55.08 -23.87
C VAL A 289 45.96 53.68 -24.35
N SER A 290 45.47 52.59 -23.75
CA SER A 290 45.80 51.24 -24.21
C SER A 290 44.78 50.19 -23.75
N THR A 291 44.56 49.18 -24.60
CA THR A 291 43.79 47.97 -24.30
C THR A 291 44.65 46.70 -24.25
N ALA A 292 45.98 46.85 -24.35
CA ALA A 292 46.90 45.74 -24.58
C ALA A 292 46.97 44.70 -23.44
N ALA A 293 46.53 45.05 -22.24
CA ALA A 293 46.53 44.14 -21.10
C ALA A 293 45.28 43.24 -21.03
N ARG A 294 44.28 43.45 -21.89
CA ARG A 294 43.00 42.72 -21.90
C ARG A 294 43.16 41.24 -22.28
N PRO A 295 42.45 40.31 -21.60
CA PRO A 295 42.41 38.91 -22.02
C PRO A 295 41.75 38.72 -23.40
N THR A 296 42.12 37.66 -24.13
CA THR A 296 41.56 37.31 -25.45
C THR A 296 41.31 35.80 -25.61
N ILE A 297 40.24 35.43 -26.33
CA ILE A 297 40.02 34.07 -26.84
C ILE A 297 40.13 34.15 -28.36
N HIS A 298 41.14 33.48 -28.94
CA HIS A 298 41.39 33.49 -30.39
C HIS A 298 40.64 32.36 -31.10
N ALA A 299 40.52 31.17 -30.48
CA ALA A 299 39.78 30.04 -31.04
C ALA A 299 39.27 29.07 -29.94
N PHE A 300 38.11 28.44 -30.18
CA PHE A 300 37.63 27.27 -29.45
C PHE A 300 36.78 26.40 -30.40
N ALA A 301 37.18 25.15 -30.62
CA ALA A 301 36.59 24.28 -31.65
C ALA A 301 36.59 22.79 -31.24
N ALA A 302 35.69 22.00 -31.83
CA ALA A 302 35.65 20.53 -31.76
C ALA A 302 35.86 19.91 -33.14
N SER A 303 36.58 18.80 -33.22
CA SER A 303 36.75 18.04 -34.47
C SER A 303 36.77 16.53 -34.20
N PRO A 304 35.76 15.77 -34.68
CA PRO A 304 34.53 16.22 -35.36
C PRO A 304 33.51 16.87 -34.40
N SER A 305 32.61 17.72 -34.89
CA SER A 305 31.54 18.34 -34.07
C SER A 305 30.29 17.47 -33.89
N GLY A 306 30.23 16.31 -34.57
CA GLY A 306 29.19 15.29 -34.43
C GLY A 306 29.82 13.90 -34.32
N ILE A 307 29.31 13.07 -33.41
CA ILE A 307 29.82 11.72 -33.11
C ILE A 307 28.66 10.74 -32.89
N THR A 308 28.88 9.45 -33.15
CA THR A 308 27.97 8.38 -32.71
C THR A 308 28.21 8.04 -31.24
N LEU A 309 27.22 7.46 -30.55
CA LEU A 309 27.38 6.99 -29.16
C LEU A 309 28.68 6.18 -28.95
N GLY A 310 29.52 6.63 -28.02
CA GLY A 310 30.78 5.95 -27.66
C GLY A 310 32.02 6.34 -28.50
N ALA A 311 31.86 7.13 -29.56
CA ALA A 311 33.00 7.71 -30.28
C ALA A 311 33.61 8.90 -29.51
N SER A 312 34.83 9.30 -29.86
CA SER A 312 35.53 10.45 -29.27
C SER A 312 35.62 11.64 -30.23
N THR A 313 35.79 12.84 -29.68
CA THR A 313 36.11 14.07 -30.41
C THR A 313 37.15 14.89 -29.64
N THR A 314 37.94 15.70 -30.34
CA THR A 314 38.97 16.55 -29.73
C THR A 314 38.50 18.00 -29.65
N LEU A 315 38.52 18.57 -28.44
CA LEU A 315 38.38 20.01 -28.22
C LEU A 315 39.74 20.69 -28.32
N THR A 316 39.80 21.84 -28.99
CA THR A 316 41.02 22.65 -29.15
C THR A 316 40.72 24.11 -28.81
N TRP A 317 41.69 24.80 -28.21
CA TRP A 317 41.58 26.22 -27.87
C TRP A 317 42.87 26.99 -28.12
N GLU A 318 42.73 28.28 -28.44
CA GLU A 318 43.80 29.28 -28.51
C GLU A 318 43.36 30.55 -27.79
N VAL A 319 44.16 31.00 -26.83
CA VAL A 319 43.84 32.10 -25.92
C VAL A 319 45.06 33.00 -25.69
N GLY A 320 44.81 34.26 -25.32
CA GLY A 320 45.84 35.21 -24.90
C GLY A 320 46.35 34.94 -23.48
N SER A 321 46.77 35.98 -22.78
CA SER A 321 47.22 35.86 -21.38
C SER A 321 46.03 35.64 -20.44
N PHE A 322 46.18 34.75 -19.46
CA PHE A 322 45.15 34.39 -18.48
C PHE A 322 45.74 34.03 -17.11
N ASP A 323 44.95 34.23 -16.05
CA ASP A 323 45.21 33.75 -14.70
C ASP A 323 44.55 32.38 -14.46
N GLN A 324 43.31 32.22 -14.92
CA GLN A 324 42.50 30.98 -14.88
C GLN A 324 41.94 30.63 -16.26
N LEU A 325 41.88 29.34 -16.56
CA LEU A 325 41.30 28.80 -17.79
C LEU A 325 40.58 27.49 -17.48
N THR A 326 39.28 27.42 -17.75
CA THR A 326 38.44 26.25 -17.42
C THR A 326 37.54 25.86 -18.58
N ILE A 327 37.22 24.58 -18.71
CA ILE A 327 36.19 24.08 -19.64
C ILE A 327 35.11 23.32 -18.85
N LYS A 328 33.85 23.65 -19.12
CA LYS A 328 32.68 22.93 -18.59
C LYS A 328 31.92 22.25 -19.73
N PRO A 329 31.13 21.18 -19.48
CA PRO A 329 31.03 20.45 -18.22
C PRO A 329 32.24 19.52 -17.98
N SER A 330 32.51 19.22 -16.72
CA SER A 330 33.38 18.12 -16.23
C SER A 330 34.87 18.12 -16.55
N ILE A 331 35.37 18.91 -17.50
CA ILE A 331 36.82 18.98 -17.80
C ILE A 331 37.56 19.78 -16.72
N GLY A 332 36.99 20.90 -16.27
CA GLY A 332 37.56 21.72 -15.22
C GLY A 332 38.74 22.58 -15.69
N ASN A 333 39.77 22.73 -14.84
CA ASN A 333 40.91 23.60 -15.12
C ASN A 333 41.84 23.02 -16.18
N VAL A 334 42.07 23.78 -17.26
CA VAL A 334 42.91 23.37 -18.41
C VAL A 334 44.21 24.17 -18.54
N LYS A 335 44.57 24.96 -17.52
CA LYS A 335 45.82 25.74 -17.47
C LYS A 335 47.06 24.87 -17.68
N GLY A 336 47.12 23.69 -17.04
CA GLY A 336 48.25 22.76 -17.16
C GLY A 336 48.39 22.13 -18.55
N SER A 337 47.29 22.09 -19.32
CA SER A 337 47.24 21.56 -20.69
C SER A 337 47.40 22.65 -21.76
N THR A 338 47.75 23.88 -21.37
CA THR A 338 47.86 25.03 -22.27
C THR A 338 49.31 25.51 -22.34
N THR A 339 49.93 25.41 -23.51
CA THR A 339 51.31 25.87 -23.78
C THR A 339 51.28 26.96 -24.84
N ASN A 340 51.91 28.11 -24.56
CA ASN A 340 51.91 29.28 -25.46
C ASN A 340 50.50 29.69 -25.93
N GLY A 341 49.53 29.65 -25.03
CA GLY A 341 48.14 30.01 -25.32
C GLY A 341 47.33 28.93 -26.05
N LYS A 342 47.92 27.78 -26.40
CA LYS A 342 47.23 26.70 -27.15
C LYS A 342 47.10 25.43 -26.32
N GLY A 343 45.97 24.74 -26.42
CA GLY A 343 45.73 23.47 -25.74
C GLY A 343 44.67 22.60 -26.44
N GLN A 344 44.61 21.34 -26.05
CA GLN A 344 43.63 20.38 -26.56
C GLN A 344 43.27 19.31 -25.51
N VAL A 345 42.08 18.71 -25.64
CA VAL A 345 41.63 17.57 -24.82
C VAL A 345 40.65 16.69 -25.61
N GLU A 346 40.76 15.38 -25.47
CA GLU A 346 39.80 14.43 -26.04
C GLU A 346 38.62 14.21 -25.08
N VAL A 347 37.41 14.15 -25.63
CA VAL A 347 36.18 13.87 -24.89
C VAL A 347 35.30 12.87 -25.64
N SER A 348 34.53 12.08 -24.90
CA SER A 348 33.58 11.09 -25.45
C SER A 348 32.21 11.25 -24.78
N PRO A 349 31.48 12.35 -25.03
CA PRO A 349 30.16 12.55 -24.43
C PRO A 349 29.20 11.47 -24.93
N THR A 350 28.33 10.99 -24.05
CA THR A 350 27.29 9.99 -24.38
C THR A 350 25.95 10.62 -24.76
N GLN A 351 25.84 11.93 -24.64
CA GLN A 351 24.68 12.75 -25.03
C GLN A 351 25.17 14.06 -25.65
N THR A 352 24.36 14.70 -26.48
CA THR A 352 24.67 16.02 -27.05
C THR A 352 25.06 16.99 -25.94
N THR A 353 26.31 17.46 -25.97
CA THR A 353 26.93 18.21 -24.87
C THR A 353 27.47 19.53 -25.37
N THR A 354 27.08 20.62 -24.72
CA THR A 354 27.63 21.95 -24.94
C THR A 354 28.83 22.16 -24.02
N TYR A 355 30.01 22.38 -24.59
CA TYR A 355 31.20 22.75 -23.84
C TYR A 355 31.41 24.26 -23.83
N GLU A 356 31.80 24.82 -22.70
CA GLU A 356 32.09 26.24 -22.49
C GLU A 356 33.52 26.41 -21.96
N LEU A 357 34.37 27.10 -22.73
CA LEU A 357 35.69 27.57 -22.31
C LEU A 357 35.51 28.93 -21.61
N LYS A 358 35.97 29.05 -20.36
CA LYS A 358 35.97 30.29 -19.58
C LYS A 358 37.41 30.69 -19.23
N LEU A 359 37.74 31.94 -19.52
CA LEU A 359 39.06 32.54 -19.32
C LEU A 359 38.95 33.75 -18.39
N GLU A 360 39.84 33.87 -17.41
CA GLU A 360 39.88 35.01 -16.47
C GLU A 360 41.30 35.61 -16.35
N LYS A 361 41.40 36.94 -16.28
CA LYS A 361 42.65 37.67 -16.02
C LYS A 361 42.39 38.99 -15.31
N GLY A 362 43.04 39.23 -14.17
CA GLY A 362 43.02 40.53 -13.48
C GLY A 362 41.64 41.03 -13.03
N GLY A 363 40.62 40.16 -13.00
CA GLY A 363 39.21 40.52 -12.74
C GLY A 363 38.32 40.51 -13.98
N ALA A 364 38.88 40.51 -15.19
CA ALA A 364 38.13 40.36 -16.44
C ALA A 364 37.86 38.88 -16.77
N SER A 365 36.67 38.58 -17.29
CA SER A 365 36.23 37.23 -17.66
C SER A 365 35.69 37.19 -19.10
N LEU A 366 36.07 36.17 -19.88
CA LEU A 366 35.57 35.88 -21.23
C LEU A 366 35.12 34.41 -21.32
N SER A 367 34.15 34.11 -22.19
CA SER A 367 33.81 32.72 -22.51
C SER A 367 33.50 32.47 -23.98
N ALA A 368 33.66 31.22 -24.40
CA ALA A 368 33.32 30.72 -25.73
C ALA A 368 32.66 29.33 -25.61
N LYS A 369 31.70 29.02 -26.49
CA LYS A 369 30.93 27.75 -26.45
C LYS A 369 31.03 26.98 -27.76
N ILE A 370 30.98 25.66 -27.66
CA ILE A 370 30.87 24.70 -28.77
C ILE A 370 29.88 23.60 -28.40
N ILE A 371 29.21 23.01 -29.38
CA ILE A 371 28.26 21.91 -29.19
C ILE A 371 28.81 20.67 -29.88
N ILE A 372 28.87 19.56 -29.16
CA ILE A 372 29.13 18.23 -29.72
C ILE A 372 27.81 17.50 -29.78
N VAL A 373 27.35 17.17 -30.99
CA VAL A 373 26.13 16.40 -31.22
C VAL A 373 26.44 14.91 -31.10
N VAL A 374 25.69 14.19 -30.28
CA VAL A 374 25.79 12.73 -30.17
C VAL A 374 24.56 12.10 -30.80
N ASP A 375 24.76 11.44 -31.93
CA ASP A 375 23.70 10.76 -32.67
C ASP A 375 23.45 9.36 -32.06
N GLN A 376 22.18 9.02 -31.80
CA GLN A 376 21.76 7.78 -31.13
C GLN A 376 20.65 7.04 -31.91
N ALA A 377 20.51 5.74 -31.67
CA ALA A 377 19.38 4.95 -32.17
C ALA A 377 18.05 5.44 -31.58
N PRO A 378 16.90 5.14 -32.20
CA PRO A 378 15.60 5.64 -31.73
C PRO A 378 15.24 5.16 -30.33
N ILE A 379 14.44 5.92 -29.58
CA ILE A 379 13.99 5.58 -28.23
C ILE A 379 12.51 5.20 -28.28
N ILE A 380 12.16 3.99 -27.84
CA ILE A 380 10.77 3.56 -27.67
C ILE A 380 10.32 3.96 -26.27
N GLY A 381 9.53 5.03 -26.16
CA GLY A 381 9.01 5.53 -24.88
C GLY A 381 7.80 4.73 -24.37
N GLN A 382 7.00 4.19 -25.29
CA GLN A 382 5.82 3.38 -24.97
C GLN A 382 5.54 2.37 -26.08
N PHE A 383 5.17 1.15 -25.70
CA PHE A 383 4.53 0.17 -26.58
C PHE A 383 3.69 -0.78 -25.71
N ASN A 384 2.37 -0.58 -25.71
CA ASN A 384 1.43 -1.29 -24.83
C ASN A 384 0.25 -1.86 -25.64
N VAL A 385 -0.39 -2.89 -25.11
CA VAL A 385 -1.66 -3.44 -25.60
C VAL A 385 -2.68 -3.48 -24.47
N SER A 386 -3.92 -3.06 -24.73
CA SER A 386 -5.00 -3.09 -23.73
C SER A 386 -6.38 -3.37 -24.35
N PRO A 387 -7.14 -4.35 -23.84
CA PRO A 387 -6.74 -5.35 -22.85
C PRO A 387 -5.69 -6.33 -23.39
N THR A 388 -5.00 -7.05 -22.50
CA THR A 388 -3.96 -8.05 -22.85
C THR A 388 -4.53 -9.45 -23.11
N ILE A 389 -5.80 -9.67 -22.80
CA ILE A 389 -6.54 -10.91 -23.06
C ILE A 389 -7.85 -10.53 -23.75
N ILE A 390 -8.17 -11.18 -24.85
CA ILE A 390 -9.43 -10.99 -25.59
C ILE A 390 -10.06 -12.32 -25.95
N GLU A 391 -11.36 -12.29 -26.24
CA GLU A 391 -12.03 -13.36 -26.96
C GLU A 391 -11.51 -13.41 -28.41
N PRO A 392 -11.60 -14.56 -29.11
CA PRO A 392 -11.24 -14.65 -30.52
C PRO A 392 -11.93 -13.58 -31.37
N ASN A 393 -11.15 -12.79 -32.10
CA ASN A 393 -11.60 -11.64 -32.90
C ASN A 393 -12.16 -10.46 -32.08
N GLY A 394 -11.97 -10.45 -30.75
CA GLY A 394 -12.23 -9.29 -29.90
C GLY A 394 -11.31 -8.12 -30.25
N SER A 395 -11.56 -6.93 -29.72
CA SER A 395 -10.72 -5.75 -29.98
C SER A 395 -9.79 -5.46 -28.80
N ALA A 396 -8.51 -5.23 -29.09
CA ALA A 396 -7.55 -4.59 -28.19
C ALA A 396 -6.97 -3.34 -28.86
N LEU A 397 -6.45 -2.42 -28.06
CA LEU A 397 -5.78 -1.20 -28.53
C LEU A 397 -4.27 -1.34 -28.34
N LEU A 398 -3.52 -1.27 -29.43
CA LEU A 398 -2.07 -1.03 -29.40
C LEU A 398 -1.81 0.45 -29.30
N GLU A 399 -0.89 0.87 -28.42
CA GLU A 399 -0.48 2.26 -28.26
C GLU A 399 1.03 2.37 -28.21
N TRP A 400 1.61 3.33 -28.95
CA TRP A 400 3.05 3.52 -29.02
C TRP A 400 3.47 4.99 -29.04
N VAL A 401 4.67 5.24 -28.53
CA VAL A 401 5.39 6.52 -28.60
C VAL A 401 6.87 6.24 -28.79
N VAL A 402 7.45 6.80 -29.86
CA VAL A 402 8.84 6.62 -30.27
C VAL A 402 9.45 7.97 -30.60
N ASP A 403 10.69 8.20 -30.16
CA ASP A 403 11.47 9.41 -30.44
C ASP A 403 12.69 9.10 -31.30
N GLY A 404 13.02 10.02 -32.22
CA GLY A 404 14.22 9.95 -33.06
C GLY A 404 14.25 8.82 -34.11
N ALA A 405 13.11 8.23 -34.48
CA ALA A 405 13.03 7.23 -35.55
C ALA A 405 12.77 7.88 -36.93
N ASP A 406 13.43 7.36 -37.96
CA ASP A 406 13.10 7.67 -39.37
C ASP A 406 11.97 6.75 -39.88
N THR A 407 11.92 5.51 -39.37
CA THR A 407 10.91 4.50 -39.72
C THR A 407 10.50 3.69 -38.49
N ILE A 408 9.21 3.35 -38.38
CA ILE A 408 8.67 2.51 -37.30
C ILE A 408 7.77 1.46 -37.92
N LEU A 409 8.01 0.19 -37.60
CA LEU A 409 7.30 -0.96 -38.13
C LEU A 409 6.74 -1.80 -36.98
N ILE A 410 5.44 -2.12 -37.00
CA ILE A 410 4.80 -3.05 -36.06
C ILE A 410 4.39 -4.32 -36.79
N GLU A 411 4.87 -5.48 -36.32
CA GLU A 411 4.62 -6.80 -36.91
C GLU A 411 4.10 -7.81 -35.87
N PRO A 412 3.10 -8.66 -36.21
CA PRO A 412 2.26 -8.57 -37.43
C PRO A 412 1.48 -7.24 -37.44
N GLY A 413 0.82 -6.93 -38.57
CA GLY A 413 0.28 -5.58 -38.87
C GLY A 413 -0.31 -4.83 -37.66
N PRO A 414 -0.10 -3.51 -37.57
CA PRO A 414 -0.50 -2.59 -38.64
C PRO A 414 0.52 -2.26 -39.74
N GLY A 415 1.81 -2.59 -39.56
CA GLY A 415 2.85 -2.24 -40.54
C GLY A 415 3.56 -0.94 -40.17
N GLU A 416 3.92 -0.13 -41.17
CA GLU A 416 4.63 1.14 -40.94
C GLU A 416 3.69 2.18 -40.34
N VAL A 417 4.14 2.86 -39.27
CA VAL A 417 3.32 3.78 -38.48
C VAL A 417 4.07 5.06 -38.13
N ASP A 418 3.31 6.09 -37.75
CA ASP A 418 3.87 7.37 -37.27
C ASP A 418 4.54 7.22 -35.88
N PRO A 419 5.40 8.19 -35.47
CA PRO A 419 6.11 8.18 -34.18
C PRO A 419 5.26 8.02 -32.93
N SER A 420 3.99 8.43 -32.98
CA SER A 420 3.02 8.16 -31.94
C SER A 420 1.67 7.84 -32.55
N GLY A 421 0.95 6.94 -31.90
CA GLY A 421 -0.35 6.53 -32.39
C GLY A 421 -0.97 5.43 -31.56
N SER A 422 -2.20 5.10 -31.93
CA SER A 422 -2.90 3.93 -31.43
C SER A 422 -3.65 3.24 -32.55
N GLN A 423 -3.79 1.92 -32.45
CA GLN A 423 -4.46 1.10 -33.45
C GLN A 423 -5.27 0.00 -32.78
N SER A 424 -6.54 -0.13 -33.17
CA SER A 424 -7.37 -1.27 -32.79
C SER A 424 -6.96 -2.51 -33.60
N ILE A 425 -6.79 -3.62 -32.89
CA ILE A 425 -6.40 -4.93 -33.41
C ILE A 425 -7.39 -6.01 -32.95
N SER A 426 -7.60 -7.02 -33.81
CA SER A 426 -8.53 -8.12 -33.54
C SER A 426 -8.03 -9.47 -34.03
N PRO A 427 -6.98 -10.03 -33.42
CA PRO A 427 -6.48 -11.34 -33.81
C PRO A 427 -7.44 -12.47 -33.39
N ALA A 428 -7.41 -13.56 -34.15
CA ALA A 428 -8.16 -14.78 -33.85
C ALA A 428 -7.41 -15.75 -32.92
N GLU A 429 -6.09 -15.59 -32.79
CA GLU A 429 -5.20 -16.42 -31.97
C GLU A 429 -4.21 -15.53 -31.20
N SER A 430 -3.64 -16.05 -30.11
CA SER A 430 -2.64 -15.33 -29.31
C SER A 430 -1.49 -14.85 -30.20
N THR A 431 -1.24 -13.54 -30.17
CA THR A 431 -0.34 -12.87 -31.12
C THR A 431 0.66 -12.00 -30.37
N ARG A 432 1.94 -12.18 -30.68
CA ARG A 432 3.02 -11.28 -30.24
C ARG A 432 3.21 -10.17 -31.25
N TYR A 433 3.07 -8.92 -30.82
CA TYR A 433 3.35 -7.75 -31.63
C TYR A 433 4.74 -7.22 -31.30
N ARG A 434 5.50 -6.86 -32.32
CA ARG A 434 6.87 -6.34 -32.24
C ARG A 434 6.96 -5.01 -32.96
N LEU A 435 7.34 -3.96 -32.22
CA LEU A 435 7.66 -2.64 -32.74
C LEU A 435 9.17 -2.57 -33.02
N THR A 436 9.55 -2.16 -34.22
CA THR A 436 10.94 -1.88 -34.63
C THR A 436 11.06 -0.44 -35.11
N ALA A 437 11.84 0.38 -34.38
CA ALA A 437 12.12 1.77 -34.72
C ALA A 437 13.55 1.90 -35.25
N THR A 438 13.74 2.49 -36.42
CA THR A 438 15.06 2.59 -37.09
C THR A 438 15.37 4.02 -37.51
N ASN A 439 16.62 4.44 -37.34
CA ASN A 439 17.19 5.64 -37.95
C ASN A 439 18.59 5.33 -38.53
N ALA A 440 19.27 6.33 -39.10
CA ALA A 440 20.63 6.18 -39.64
C ALA A 440 21.68 5.66 -38.63
N ASN A 441 21.41 5.72 -37.33
CA ASN A 441 22.33 5.36 -36.25
C ASN A 441 22.03 3.99 -35.61
N GLY A 442 20.95 3.32 -36.01
CA GLY A 442 20.61 1.97 -35.53
C GLY A 442 19.11 1.73 -35.37
N SER A 443 18.77 0.61 -34.72
CA SER A 443 17.37 0.21 -34.47
C SER A 443 17.12 -0.16 -33.02
N SER A 444 15.93 0.15 -32.53
CA SER A 444 15.40 -0.26 -31.23
C SER A 444 14.13 -1.10 -31.42
N THR A 445 13.90 -2.06 -30.52
CA THR A 445 12.75 -2.99 -30.62
C THR A 445 12.03 -3.16 -29.30
N SER A 446 10.71 -3.31 -29.31
CA SER A 446 9.88 -3.64 -28.15
C SER A 446 8.80 -4.65 -28.55
N GLU A 447 8.35 -5.49 -27.61
CA GLU A 447 7.35 -6.53 -27.84
C GLU A 447 6.22 -6.47 -26.81
N VAL A 448 5.00 -6.77 -27.25
CA VAL A 448 3.83 -6.98 -26.38
C VAL A 448 3.10 -8.25 -26.80
N ASP A 449 2.63 -9.02 -25.82
CA ASP A 449 1.87 -10.24 -26.04
C ASP A 449 0.37 -9.96 -25.82
N LEU A 450 -0.46 -10.33 -26.80
CA LEU A 450 -1.91 -10.35 -26.70
C LEU A 450 -2.39 -11.80 -26.70
N THR A 451 -2.96 -12.24 -25.60
CA THR A 451 -3.50 -13.59 -25.46
C THR A 451 -4.94 -13.63 -25.97
N VAL A 452 -5.26 -14.64 -26.77
CA VAL A 452 -6.63 -14.95 -27.17
C VAL A 452 -7.08 -16.18 -26.39
N ASP A 453 -7.98 -15.97 -25.42
CA ASP A 453 -8.52 -17.01 -24.54
C ASP A 453 -9.97 -16.67 -24.22
N ALA A 454 -10.91 -17.35 -24.89
CA ALA A 454 -12.34 -17.04 -24.79
C ALA A 454 -12.90 -17.25 -23.38
N ILE A 455 -12.34 -18.19 -22.62
CA ILE A 455 -12.80 -18.54 -21.28
C ILE A 455 -12.29 -17.50 -20.28
N THR A 456 -10.98 -17.23 -20.29
CA THR A 456 -10.39 -16.22 -19.40
C THR A 456 -10.91 -14.81 -19.70
N ALA A 457 -11.15 -14.48 -20.97
CA ALA A 457 -11.74 -13.19 -21.34
C ALA A 457 -13.20 -13.03 -20.88
N ALA A 458 -13.91 -14.13 -20.63
CA ALA A 458 -15.25 -14.12 -20.09
C ALA A 458 -15.30 -14.06 -18.55
N LEU A 459 -14.17 -14.28 -17.87
CA LEU A 459 -14.08 -14.25 -16.41
C LEU A 459 -14.43 -12.85 -15.88
N GLN A 460 -15.39 -12.78 -14.97
CA GLN A 460 -15.92 -11.54 -14.41
C GLN A 460 -15.56 -11.39 -12.93
N LEU A 461 -15.63 -12.46 -12.15
CA LEU A 461 -15.20 -12.53 -10.76
C LEU A 461 -14.39 -13.82 -10.57
N SER A 462 -13.33 -13.74 -9.76
CA SER A 462 -12.43 -14.86 -9.47
C SER A 462 -12.08 -14.85 -7.99
N PHE A 463 -12.73 -15.71 -7.22
CA PHE A 463 -12.43 -15.91 -5.81
C PHE A 463 -11.54 -17.14 -5.67
N ASP A 464 -10.23 -16.93 -5.84
CA ASP A 464 -9.20 -17.97 -5.72
C ASP A 464 -8.54 -17.90 -4.33
N ALA A 465 -8.69 -18.97 -3.55
CA ALA A 465 -8.10 -19.08 -2.22
C ALA A 465 -6.56 -19.05 -2.23
N ALA A 466 -5.93 -19.42 -3.34
CA ALA A 466 -4.48 -19.40 -3.51
C ALA A 466 -3.93 -18.03 -3.97
N ALA A 467 -4.81 -17.10 -4.33
CA ALA A 467 -4.38 -15.80 -4.82
C ALA A 467 -3.69 -14.94 -3.73
N PRO A 468 -2.88 -13.95 -4.12
CA PRO A 468 -2.31 -13.01 -3.17
C PRO A 468 -3.41 -12.23 -2.41
N ASN A 469 -3.13 -11.89 -1.15
CA ASN A 469 -4.00 -11.11 -0.25
C ASN A 469 -5.23 -11.83 0.32
N GLN A 470 -5.36 -13.14 0.11
CA GLN A 470 -6.34 -13.95 0.84
C GLN A 470 -5.96 -14.07 2.33
N VAL A 471 -6.95 -13.97 3.23
CA VAL A 471 -6.76 -13.98 4.68
C VAL A 471 -7.83 -14.79 5.41
N ASN A 472 -7.55 -15.22 6.63
CA ASN A 472 -8.58 -15.79 7.51
C ASN A 472 -9.73 -14.79 7.70
N GLY A 473 -10.97 -15.27 7.64
CA GLY A 473 -12.13 -14.42 7.83
C GLY A 473 -12.60 -13.64 6.60
N ALA A 474 -11.85 -13.60 5.49
CA ALA A 474 -12.28 -12.87 4.29
C ALA A 474 -11.70 -13.44 3.00
N LEU A 475 -12.55 -13.59 1.97
CA LEU A 475 -12.17 -14.04 0.63
C LEU A 475 -12.39 -12.89 -0.36
N PHE A 476 -11.35 -12.54 -1.11
CA PHE A 476 -11.34 -11.42 -2.05
C PHE A 476 -11.40 -11.90 -3.50
N ASP A 477 -12.16 -11.18 -4.32
CA ASP A 477 -12.13 -11.30 -5.77
C ASP A 477 -10.83 -10.68 -6.29
N VAL A 478 -10.09 -11.45 -7.07
CA VAL A 478 -8.81 -11.08 -7.66
C VAL A 478 -8.95 -9.99 -8.73
N LEU A 479 -10.13 -9.86 -9.36
CA LEU A 479 -10.35 -8.95 -10.48
C LEU A 479 -10.86 -7.57 -10.04
N THR A 480 -11.87 -7.52 -9.17
CA THR A 480 -12.53 -6.26 -8.77
C THR A 480 -12.19 -5.80 -7.36
N GLY A 481 -11.60 -6.66 -6.53
CA GLY A 481 -11.38 -6.40 -5.11
C GLY A 481 -12.63 -6.48 -4.24
N ALA A 482 -13.78 -6.92 -4.80
CA ALA A 482 -14.94 -7.28 -4.00
C ALA A 482 -14.60 -8.40 -3.01
N SER A 483 -15.35 -8.53 -1.91
CA SER A 483 -15.01 -9.50 -0.87
C SER A 483 -16.24 -10.13 -0.23
N PHE A 484 -16.03 -11.33 0.32
CA PHE A 484 -16.91 -11.97 1.29
C PHE A 484 -16.27 -11.92 2.69
N ASP A 485 -17.05 -11.52 3.70
CA ASP A 485 -16.66 -11.59 5.12
C ASP A 485 -16.96 -12.97 5.71
N LEU A 486 -16.04 -13.92 5.53
CA LEU A 486 -16.17 -15.31 5.97
C LEU A 486 -15.80 -15.51 7.45
N LYS A 487 -16.52 -14.88 8.38
CA LYS A 487 -16.20 -14.70 9.82
C LYS A 487 -15.53 -15.88 10.57
N THR A 488 -15.86 -17.12 10.25
CA THR A 488 -15.29 -18.32 10.90
C THR A 488 -14.47 -19.21 9.95
N ALA A 489 -14.24 -18.77 8.71
CA ALA A 489 -13.45 -19.51 7.75
C ALA A 489 -11.95 -19.28 7.95
N GLN A 490 -11.19 -20.37 7.86
CA GLN A 490 -9.73 -20.32 7.78
C GLN A 490 -9.29 -20.70 6.37
N VAL A 491 -8.26 -20.01 5.89
CA VAL A 491 -7.55 -20.41 4.67
C VAL A 491 -6.56 -21.51 5.03
N ASP A 492 -6.75 -22.69 4.48
CA ASP A 492 -5.77 -23.76 4.49
C ASP A 492 -4.84 -23.58 3.30
N THR A 493 -3.54 -23.47 3.55
CA THR A 493 -2.49 -23.34 2.52
C THR A 493 -1.57 -24.57 2.47
N GLN A 494 -1.85 -25.58 3.30
CA GLN A 494 -1.18 -26.88 3.33
C GLN A 494 -2.12 -27.96 2.80
N LEU A 495 -2.81 -27.63 1.71
CA LEU A 495 -3.84 -28.46 1.11
C LEU A 495 -3.24 -29.79 0.60
N GLU A 496 -3.68 -30.92 1.14
CA GLU A 496 -3.36 -32.23 0.57
C GLU A 496 -4.29 -32.51 -0.62
N THR A 497 -3.85 -32.28 -1.85
CA THR A 497 -4.55 -32.73 -3.07
C THR A 497 -3.58 -33.47 -3.97
N PHE A 498 -4.08 -34.45 -4.70
CA PHE A 498 -3.27 -35.31 -5.56
C PHE A 498 -3.78 -35.35 -7.00
N SER A 499 -5.00 -34.85 -7.22
CA SER A 499 -5.69 -34.84 -8.51
C SER A 499 -5.90 -33.43 -9.07
N THR A 500 -5.48 -32.39 -8.35
CA THR A 500 -5.61 -31.00 -8.78
C THR A 500 -4.34 -30.18 -8.58
N ARG A 501 -4.27 -29.02 -9.23
CA ARG A 501 -3.24 -27.99 -9.06
C ARG A 501 -3.58 -26.98 -7.95
N LEU A 502 -4.67 -27.20 -7.20
CA LEU A 502 -5.13 -26.30 -6.15
C LEU A 502 -4.18 -26.36 -4.95
N THR A 503 -3.83 -25.20 -4.39
CA THR A 503 -2.85 -25.13 -3.28
C THR A 503 -3.42 -24.54 -2.01
N ALA A 504 -4.64 -24.01 -2.05
CA ALA A 504 -5.31 -23.47 -0.88
C ALA A 504 -6.84 -23.62 -0.98
N ALA A 505 -7.52 -23.63 0.17
CA ALA A 505 -8.98 -23.62 0.25
C ALA A 505 -9.47 -22.99 1.56
N TYR A 506 -10.68 -22.42 1.53
CA TYR A 506 -11.38 -21.92 2.70
C TYR A 506 -12.26 -23.00 3.32
N ARG A 507 -12.17 -23.16 4.65
CA ARG A 507 -13.02 -24.07 5.44
C ARG A 507 -13.58 -23.37 6.67
N LEU A 508 -14.85 -23.61 6.99
CA LEU A 508 -15.42 -23.17 8.27
C LEU A 508 -14.75 -23.92 9.42
N ASN A 509 -14.36 -23.21 10.47
CA ASN A 509 -13.79 -23.81 11.69
C ASN A 509 -14.80 -23.89 12.86
N GLN A 510 -15.95 -23.24 12.72
CA GLN A 510 -17.06 -23.27 13.67
C GLN A 510 -18.37 -23.34 12.89
N PHE A 511 -19.26 -24.24 13.32
CA PHE A 511 -20.57 -24.43 12.72
C PHE A 511 -21.66 -23.85 13.63
N GLY A 512 -22.55 -23.03 13.07
CA GLY A 512 -23.65 -22.35 13.77
C GLY A 512 -23.46 -20.82 13.87
N GLY A 513 -24.55 -20.08 14.05
CA GLY A 513 -24.53 -18.60 14.17
C GLY A 513 -24.14 -17.86 12.88
N ASN A 514 -23.36 -16.78 12.99
CA ASN A 514 -22.90 -15.95 11.87
C ASN A 514 -21.69 -16.58 11.13
N SER A 515 -21.67 -17.89 10.88
CA SER A 515 -20.45 -18.61 10.44
C SER A 515 -20.10 -18.41 8.96
N GLY A 516 -21.07 -18.13 8.07
CA GLY A 516 -20.81 -17.78 6.66
C GLY A 516 -20.58 -16.28 6.42
N GLY A 517 -20.43 -15.91 5.15
CA GLY A 517 -20.05 -14.55 4.78
C GLY A 517 -20.91 -13.87 3.74
N ASP A 518 -21.02 -12.54 3.91
CA ASP A 518 -21.83 -11.67 3.07
C ASP A 518 -20.93 -10.94 2.06
N GLY A 519 -21.42 -10.81 0.83
CA GLY A 519 -20.74 -10.10 -0.25
C GLY A 519 -21.70 -9.36 -1.17
N ASN A 520 -21.12 -8.71 -2.18
CA ASN A 520 -21.88 -8.13 -3.27
C ASN A 520 -22.58 -9.24 -4.08
N ALA A 521 -23.73 -8.94 -4.69
CA ALA A 521 -24.40 -9.89 -5.57
C ALA A 521 -23.48 -10.36 -6.70
N PHE A 522 -23.66 -11.62 -7.08
CA PHE A 522 -23.09 -12.14 -8.31
C PHE A 522 -23.88 -11.64 -9.53
N PRO A 523 -23.22 -11.49 -10.68
CA PRO A 523 -23.86 -11.15 -11.95
C PRO A 523 -25.02 -12.09 -12.30
N GLY A 524 -26.15 -11.51 -12.71
CA GLY A 524 -27.31 -12.25 -13.25
C GLY A 524 -27.35 -12.30 -14.77
N GLY A 525 -28.35 -12.99 -15.33
CA GLY A 525 -28.53 -13.16 -16.77
C GLY A 525 -27.76 -14.37 -17.30
N SER A 526 -27.25 -14.28 -18.53
CA SER A 526 -26.39 -15.33 -19.09
C SER A 526 -25.04 -15.32 -18.36
N THR A 527 -24.74 -16.36 -17.59
CA THR A 527 -23.59 -16.44 -16.69
C THR A 527 -23.16 -17.88 -16.48
N THR A 528 -21.93 -18.12 -16.02
CA THR A 528 -21.51 -19.45 -15.55
C THR A 528 -20.85 -19.33 -14.18
N TYR A 529 -21.27 -20.16 -13.25
CA TYR A 529 -20.63 -20.34 -11.95
C TYR A 529 -19.76 -21.59 -12.00
N GLU A 530 -18.50 -21.50 -11.61
CA GLU A 530 -17.61 -22.65 -11.43
C GLU A 530 -17.10 -22.64 -9.99
N ALA A 531 -17.45 -23.65 -9.21
CA ALA A 531 -16.96 -23.85 -7.86
C ALA A 531 -16.11 -25.12 -7.77
N TRP A 532 -14.93 -25.02 -7.17
CA TRP A 532 -14.10 -26.17 -6.79
C TRP A 532 -14.21 -26.38 -5.29
N VAL A 533 -14.93 -27.44 -4.91
CA VAL A 533 -15.20 -27.76 -3.51
C VAL A 533 -14.66 -29.12 -3.14
N ARG A 534 -14.12 -29.25 -1.92
CA ARG A 534 -13.88 -30.56 -1.32
C ARG A 534 -14.98 -30.80 -0.30
N THR A 535 -15.67 -31.92 -0.42
CA THR A 535 -16.81 -32.21 0.44
C THR A 535 -16.32 -32.56 1.84
N GLY A 536 -16.93 -31.95 2.86
CA GLY A 536 -16.81 -32.41 4.24
C GLY A 536 -17.80 -33.54 4.52
N SER A 537 -18.26 -33.64 5.77
CA SER A 537 -19.39 -34.53 6.11
C SER A 537 -20.64 -34.07 5.36
N LEU A 538 -21.11 -34.88 4.42
CA LEU A 538 -22.39 -34.65 3.76
C LEU A 538 -23.51 -35.34 4.52
N GLU A 539 -24.66 -34.69 4.59
CA GLU A 539 -25.86 -35.15 5.27
C GLU A 539 -27.03 -35.16 4.28
N SER A 540 -28.15 -35.77 4.65
CA SER A 540 -29.41 -35.72 3.88
C SER A 540 -29.88 -34.29 3.63
N GLN A 541 -29.64 -33.43 4.62
CA GLN A 541 -29.98 -32.03 4.55
C GLN A 541 -29.04 -31.27 3.62
N PRO A 542 -29.57 -30.43 2.72
CA PRO A 542 -28.74 -29.65 1.80
C PRO A 542 -27.90 -28.60 2.54
N GLN A 543 -26.63 -28.50 2.17
CA GLN A 543 -25.67 -27.53 2.67
C GLN A 543 -25.46 -26.39 1.67
N VAL A 544 -25.41 -25.14 2.12
CA VAL A 544 -25.29 -23.97 1.23
C VAL A 544 -23.86 -23.72 0.78
N ILE A 545 -23.55 -23.88 -0.50
CA ILE A 545 -22.28 -23.40 -1.07
C ILE A 545 -22.38 -21.88 -1.27
N PHE A 546 -23.39 -21.42 -2.00
CA PHE A 546 -23.70 -20.00 -2.13
C PHE A 546 -25.20 -19.71 -2.31
N GLU A 547 -25.59 -18.50 -1.93
CA GLU A 547 -26.87 -17.87 -2.27
C GLU A 547 -26.60 -16.52 -2.95
N ASN A 548 -27.42 -16.13 -3.91
CA ASN A 548 -27.34 -14.83 -4.59
C ASN A 548 -28.74 -14.30 -4.95
N GLY A 549 -29.01 -13.02 -4.66
CA GLY A 549 -30.23 -12.34 -5.10
C GLY A 549 -31.17 -11.94 -3.96
N ASN A 550 -32.47 -11.87 -4.23
CA ASN A 550 -33.51 -11.54 -3.25
C ASN A 550 -34.70 -12.51 -3.33
N SER A 551 -35.77 -12.21 -2.59
CA SER A 551 -36.98 -13.04 -2.46
C SER A 551 -37.90 -13.14 -3.69
N SER A 552 -37.55 -12.47 -4.80
CA SER A 552 -38.27 -12.56 -6.07
C SER A 552 -37.40 -13.16 -7.16
N ASP A 553 -36.16 -12.69 -7.28
CA ASP A 553 -35.21 -13.15 -8.28
C ASP A 553 -33.92 -13.54 -7.55
N GLY A 554 -33.63 -14.84 -7.51
CA GLY A 554 -32.50 -15.38 -6.76
C GLY A 554 -32.00 -16.69 -7.33
N SER A 555 -30.80 -17.08 -6.91
CA SER A 555 -30.21 -18.37 -7.20
C SER A 555 -29.43 -18.90 -6.00
N CYS A 556 -29.40 -20.21 -5.81
CA CYS A 556 -28.52 -20.81 -4.82
C CYS A 556 -27.95 -22.14 -5.31
N LEU A 557 -26.78 -22.50 -4.78
CA LEU A 557 -26.12 -23.75 -5.00
C LEU A 557 -26.00 -24.49 -3.67
N LEU A 558 -26.58 -25.68 -3.63
CA LEU A 558 -26.66 -26.53 -2.46
C LEU A 558 -26.01 -27.88 -2.74
N ILE A 559 -25.53 -28.56 -1.70
CA ILE A 559 -25.00 -29.92 -1.79
C ILE A 559 -25.47 -30.76 -0.61
N SER A 560 -25.97 -31.97 -0.87
CA SER A 560 -26.31 -32.97 0.13
C SER A 560 -25.52 -34.25 -0.13
N GLU A 561 -25.73 -35.28 0.68
CA GLU A 561 -25.16 -36.61 0.45
C GLU A 561 -25.62 -37.26 -0.87
N LYS A 562 -26.75 -36.82 -1.43
CA LYS A 562 -27.33 -37.40 -2.64
C LYS A 562 -26.91 -36.67 -3.91
N GLU A 563 -26.90 -35.34 -3.85
CA GLU A 563 -26.91 -34.52 -5.05
C GLU A 563 -26.39 -33.10 -4.79
N VAL A 564 -26.01 -32.44 -5.88
CA VAL A 564 -25.88 -30.99 -5.94
C VAL A 564 -27.17 -30.44 -6.50
N THR A 565 -27.70 -29.38 -5.88
CA THR A 565 -28.95 -28.73 -6.29
C THR A 565 -28.67 -27.26 -6.62
N TYR A 566 -29.07 -26.85 -7.81
CA TYR A 566 -29.10 -25.46 -8.22
C TYR A 566 -30.53 -24.97 -8.35
N LEU A 567 -30.86 -23.95 -7.58
CA LEU A 567 -32.19 -23.33 -7.59
C LEU A 567 -32.09 -21.96 -8.24
N ASN A 568 -33.07 -21.61 -9.07
CA ASN A 568 -33.27 -20.25 -9.57
C ASN A 568 -34.76 -19.93 -9.57
N SER A 569 -35.11 -18.71 -9.18
CA SER A 569 -36.49 -18.22 -9.17
C SER A 569 -36.59 -16.93 -9.96
N SER A 570 -37.73 -16.74 -10.62
CA SER A 570 -38.08 -15.48 -11.27
C SER A 570 -39.45 -15.00 -10.79
N GLY A 571 -39.56 -13.72 -10.44
CA GLY A 571 -40.82 -13.11 -10.02
C GLY A 571 -41.45 -13.74 -8.75
N GLY A 572 -40.65 -14.37 -7.90
CA GLY A 572 -41.08 -15.03 -6.66
C GLY A 572 -41.56 -16.47 -6.84
N GLU A 573 -41.39 -17.07 -8.02
CA GLU A 573 -41.70 -18.48 -8.29
C GLU A 573 -40.43 -19.27 -8.62
N ARG A 574 -40.32 -20.52 -8.14
CA ARG A 574 -39.21 -21.43 -8.46
C ARG A 574 -39.33 -21.85 -9.92
N THR A 575 -38.49 -21.29 -10.78
CA THR A 575 -38.48 -21.59 -12.21
C THR A 575 -37.50 -22.70 -12.56
N HIS A 576 -36.45 -22.89 -11.75
CA HIS A 576 -35.51 -23.99 -11.88
C HIS A 576 -35.25 -24.66 -10.53
N ASP A 577 -35.43 -25.97 -10.47
CA ASP A 577 -34.94 -26.87 -9.42
C ASP A 577 -34.13 -27.97 -10.11
N LEU A 578 -32.84 -27.72 -10.27
CA LEU A 578 -31.95 -28.58 -11.02
C LEU A 578 -31.11 -29.41 -10.07
N ARG A 579 -31.24 -30.74 -10.15
CA ARG A 579 -30.56 -31.69 -9.28
C ARG A 579 -29.64 -32.60 -10.08
N VAL A 580 -28.39 -32.75 -9.65
CA VAL A 580 -27.43 -33.67 -10.26
C VAL A 580 -26.90 -34.63 -9.18
N PRO A 581 -27.07 -35.96 -9.34
CA PRO A 581 -26.66 -36.91 -8.32
C PRO A 581 -25.14 -36.98 -8.17
N LEU A 582 -24.68 -37.24 -6.94
CA LEU A 582 -23.28 -37.52 -6.62
C LEU A 582 -22.90 -38.99 -6.86
N SER A 583 -23.89 -39.86 -7.12
CA SER A 583 -23.65 -41.28 -7.35
C SER A 583 -22.75 -41.51 -8.57
N GLY A 584 -21.69 -42.31 -8.37
CA GLY A 584 -20.68 -42.57 -9.41
C GLY A 584 -19.52 -41.56 -9.46
N LEU A 585 -19.52 -40.53 -8.61
CA LEU A 585 -18.40 -39.60 -8.42
C LEU A 585 -17.48 -40.07 -7.29
N SER A 586 -16.16 -39.94 -7.50
CA SER A 586 -15.16 -40.17 -6.45
C SER A 586 -14.89 -38.87 -5.68
N LEU A 587 -15.52 -38.72 -4.52
CA LEU A 587 -15.40 -37.52 -3.67
C LEU A 587 -14.17 -37.54 -2.75
N THR A 588 -13.15 -38.35 -3.08
CA THR A 588 -11.91 -38.45 -2.28
C THR A 588 -11.01 -37.22 -2.38
N ASP A 589 -11.29 -36.32 -3.33
CA ASP A 589 -10.61 -35.05 -3.54
C ASP A 589 -11.62 -34.00 -4.03
N PHE A 590 -11.18 -32.91 -4.68
CA PHE A 590 -12.07 -31.85 -5.15
C PHE A 590 -13.09 -32.26 -6.22
N LEU A 591 -14.27 -31.65 -6.13
CA LEU A 591 -15.36 -31.68 -7.08
C LEU A 591 -15.48 -30.31 -7.76
N GLN A 592 -15.41 -30.29 -9.09
CA GLN A 592 -15.82 -29.14 -9.89
C GLN A 592 -17.34 -29.17 -10.05
N ILE A 593 -17.98 -28.06 -9.70
CA ILE A 593 -19.41 -27.81 -9.91
C ILE A 593 -19.54 -26.63 -10.85
N SER A 594 -20.01 -26.88 -12.07
CA SER A 594 -20.22 -25.84 -13.08
C SER A 594 -21.70 -25.68 -13.38
N VAL A 595 -22.25 -24.50 -13.14
CA VAL A 595 -23.63 -24.13 -13.49
C VAL A 595 -23.60 -23.09 -14.59
N SER A 596 -23.94 -23.49 -15.81
CA SER A 596 -24.04 -22.59 -16.95
C SER A 596 -25.49 -22.18 -17.19
N VAL A 597 -25.74 -20.88 -17.09
CA VAL A 597 -27.05 -20.24 -17.22
C VAL A 597 -27.06 -19.48 -18.54
N ASP A 598 -27.92 -19.90 -19.46
CA ASP A 598 -28.21 -19.21 -20.71
C ASP A 598 -29.59 -18.57 -20.60
N ALA A 599 -29.64 -17.29 -20.21
CA ALA A 599 -30.88 -16.57 -20.00
C ALA A 599 -31.60 -16.23 -21.31
N ASP A 600 -30.86 -16.13 -22.42
CA ASP A 600 -31.44 -15.85 -23.74
C ASP A 600 -32.22 -17.06 -24.27
N ASN A 601 -31.75 -18.27 -23.95
CA ASN A 601 -32.41 -19.53 -24.29
C ASN A 601 -33.17 -20.16 -23.11
N GLU A 602 -33.30 -19.47 -21.97
CA GLU A 602 -34.03 -19.95 -20.79
C GLU A 602 -33.59 -21.35 -20.32
N THR A 603 -32.28 -21.64 -20.42
CA THR A 603 -31.73 -22.97 -20.18
C THR A 603 -30.62 -22.90 -19.13
N ILE A 604 -30.62 -23.84 -18.19
CA ILE A 604 -29.56 -23.99 -17.18
C ILE A 604 -29.02 -25.42 -17.24
N VAL A 605 -27.71 -25.56 -17.38
CA VAL A 605 -26.99 -26.83 -17.35
C VAL A 605 -26.06 -26.86 -16.14
N MET A 606 -26.17 -27.90 -15.32
CA MET A 606 -25.25 -28.15 -14.22
C MET A 606 -24.42 -29.40 -14.52
N THR A 607 -23.09 -29.27 -14.42
CA THR A 607 -22.12 -30.34 -14.65
C THR A 607 -21.26 -30.50 -13.40
N LEU A 608 -21.14 -31.74 -12.95
CA LEU A 608 -20.29 -32.16 -11.84
C LEU A 608 -19.15 -33.01 -12.39
N LYS A 609 -17.91 -32.67 -12.05
CA LYS A 609 -16.72 -33.47 -12.41
C LYS A 609 -15.83 -33.64 -11.19
N ALA A 610 -15.65 -34.87 -10.74
CA ALA A 610 -14.79 -35.17 -9.61
C ALA A 610 -13.35 -35.36 -10.10
N ALA A 611 -12.39 -34.67 -9.47
CA ALA A 611 -10.98 -34.75 -9.85
C ALA A 611 -10.40 -36.17 -9.66
N ALA A 612 -10.92 -36.92 -8.68
CA ALA A 612 -10.56 -38.33 -8.48
C ALA A 612 -11.37 -39.32 -9.35
N GLY A 613 -12.19 -38.83 -10.28
CA GLY A 613 -12.90 -39.61 -11.28
C GLY A 613 -14.42 -39.60 -11.14
N GLY A 614 -15.11 -39.65 -12.28
CA GLY A 614 -16.56 -39.61 -12.40
C GLY A 614 -17.08 -38.25 -12.84
N GLU A 615 -18.18 -38.25 -13.58
CA GLU A 615 -18.90 -37.04 -13.98
C GLU A 615 -20.41 -37.29 -14.03
N ALA A 616 -21.18 -36.23 -13.79
CA ALA A 616 -22.63 -36.25 -13.90
C ALA A 616 -23.11 -34.87 -14.38
N SER A 617 -24.22 -34.83 -15.10
CA SER A 617 -24.83 -33.56 -15.52
C SER A 617 -26.34 -33.68 -15.63
N ASN A 618 -27.01 -32.54 -15.53
CA ASN A 618 -28.44 -32.41 -15.77
C ASN A 618 -28.75 -31.01 -16.29
N GLN A 619 -29.93 -30.83 -16.88
CA GLN A 619 -30.38 -29.54 -17.40
C GLN A 619 -31.83 -29.24 -17.03
N SER A 620 -32.18 -27.96 -17.02
CA SER A 620 -33.55 -27.48 -16.82
C SER A 620 -33.85 -26.35 -17.81
N GLN A 621 -35.13 -26.16 -18.11
CA GLN A 621 -35.62 -25.12 -19.01
C GLN A 621 -36.74 -24.33 -18.32
N GLY A 622 -36.68 -23.00 -18.38
CA GLY A 622 -37.57 -22.10 -17.66
C GLY A 622 -37.05 -20.66 -17.63
N LEU A 623 -37.89 -19.75 -17.15
CA LEU A 623 -37.52 -18.35 -17.01
C LEU A 623 -36.38 -18.19 -15.99
N VAL A 624 -35.26 -17.62 -16.45
CA VAL A 624 -34.12 -17.31 -15.58
C VAL A 624 -34.36 -15.98 -14.87
N GLY A 625 -34.49 -16.01 -13.56
CA GLY A 625 -34.55 -14.79 -12.76
C GLY A 625 -33.20 -14.09 -12.70
N LEU A 626 -33.22 -12.76 -12.64
CA LEU A 626 -32.04 -11.91 -12.58
C LEU A 626 -31.72 -11.54 -11.12
N PRO A 627 -30.76 -12.22 -10.46
CA PRO A 627 -30.52 -11.99 -9.04
C PRO A 627 -30.09 -10.54 -8.79
N ASN A 628 -30.88 -9.81 -7.99
CA ASN A 628 -30.64 -8.43 -7.61
C ASN A 628 -30.63 -8.33 -6.07
N GLY A 629 -29.46 -8.46 -5.45
CA GLY A 629 -29.37 -8.46 -4.00
C GLY A 629 -27.95 -8.54 -3.45
N ARG A 630 -27.78 -9.32 -2.39
CA ARG A 630 -26.47 -9.71 -1.86
C ARG A 630 -26.20 -11.15 -2.21
N ALA A 631 -24.94 -11.53 -2.18
CA ALA A 631 -24.56 -12.93 -2.19
C ALA A 631 -24.06 -13.34 -0.81
N SER A 632 -24.13 -14.63 -0.52
CA SER A 632 -23.48 -15.22 0.64
C SER A 632 -22.83 -16.55 0.33
N LEU A 633 -21.78 -16.89 1.06
CA LEU A 633 -21.04 -18.14 0.98
C LEU A 633 -21.15 -18.92 2.29
N PHE A 634 -21.29 -20.24 2.19
CA PHE A 634 -21.38 -21.20 3.30
C PHE A 634 -22.56 -21.02 4.26
N ASN A 635 -23.42 -20.04 3.99
CA ASN A 635 -24.59 -19.68 4.76
C ASN A 635 -25.58 -18.95 3.83
N TRP A 636 -26.74 -18.59 4.37
CA TRP A 636 -27.77 -17.78 3.74
C TRP A 636 -28.04 -16.53 4.58
N THR A 637 -28.61 -15.50 3.96
CA THR A 637 -28.76 -14.20 4.64
C THR A 637 -30.19 -13.86 5.04
N ASN A 638 -30.37 -13.39 6.29
CA ASN A 638 -31.62 -12.79 6.78
C ASN A 638 -31.65 -11.26 6.57
N PHE A 639 -31.25 -10.75 5.40
CA PHE A 639 -31.21 -9.29 5.17
C PHE A 639 -32.61 -8.67 5.08
N SER A 640 -33.01 -8.05 6.20
CA SER A 640 -34.10 -7.08 6.39
C SER A 640 -35.55 -7.58 6.30
N ALA A 641 -36.19 -7.71 7.48
CA ALA A 641 -37.63 -7.55 7.78
C ALA A 641 -38.69 -8.28 6.93
N ALA A 642 -38.33 -9.08 5.93
CA ALA A 642 -39.14 -10.13 5.36
C ALA A 642 -38.81 -11.46 6.08
N PRO A 643 -39.74 -12.44 6.08
CA PRO A 643 -39.42 -13.78 6.59
C PRO A 643 -38.18 -14.32 5.87
N SER A 644 -37.33 -15.03 6.61
CA SER A 644 -36.10 -15.78 6.24
C SER A 644 -35.59 -15.72 4.79
N GLY A 645 -34.27 -15.50 4.66
CA GLY A 645 -33.51 -15.51 3.40
C GLY A 645 -33.95 -16.58 2.40
N ALA A 646 -34.20 -16.15 1.18
CA ALA A 646 -35.09 -16.84 0.26
C ALA A 646 -34.44 -17.96 -0.57
N LEU A 647 -33.23 -18.44 -0.23
CA LEU A 647 -32.48 -19.55 -0.84
C LEU A 647 -32.92 -19.89 -2.27
N GLY A 648 -32.47 -19.07 -3.22
CA GLY A 648 -32.87 -19.17 -4.62
C GLY A 648 -34.08 -18.32 -5.00
N GLY A 649 -34.62 -17.49 -4.10
CA GLY A 649 -35.55 -16.40 -4.38
C GLY A 649 -37.05 -16.64 -4.17
N ILE A 650 -37.46 -17.48 -3.20
CA ILE A 650 -38.86 -17.53 -2.72
C ILE A 650 -38.93 -17.08 -1.25
N GLY A 651 -39.45 -15.88 -1.02
CA GLY A 651 -39.41 -15.13 0.26
C GLY A 651 -40.01 -15.75 1.53
N THR A 652 -40.37 -17.03 1.56
CA THR A 652 -40.84 -17.74 2.75
C THR A 652 -40.47 -19.22 2.81
N GLU A 653 -39.93 -19.80 1.73
CA GLU A 653 -39.69 -21.25 1.62
C GLU A 653 -38.19 -21.53 1.53
N VAL A 654 -37.58 -21.66 2.71
CA VAL A 654 -36.26 -22.28 2.84
C VAL A 654 -36.44 -23.75 2.47
N PRO A 655 -35.63 -24.35 1.57
CA PRO A 655 -35.63 -25.80 1.42
C PRO A 655 -35.49 -26.43 2.80
N GLU A 656 -36.34 -27.41 3.08
CA GLU A 656 -36.47 -27.93 4.44
C GLU A 656 -35.12 -28.45 4.95
N GLY A 657 -34.80 -28.10 6.19
CA GLY A 657 -33.61 -28.56 6.90
C GLY A 657 -32.25 -28.10 6.37
N VAL A 658 -32.16 -27.09 5.49
CA VAL A 658 -30.87 -26.55 5.00
C VAL A 658 -29.89 -26.23 6.14
N THR A 659 -28.63 -26.63 5.96
CA THR A 659 -27.53 -26.40 6.92
C THR A 659 -26.34 -25.66 6.30
N LEU A 660 -25.34 -25.35 7.11
CA LEU A 660 -24.10 -24.68 6.68
C LEU A 660 -23.19 -25.67 5.95
N PHE A 661 -22.41 -25.18 4.99
CA PHE A 661 -21.43 -26.01 4.28
C PHE A 661 -20.27 -26.42 5.17
N GLN A 662 -20.05 -27.74 5.23
CA GLN A 662 -19.03 -28.36 6.08
C GLN A 662 -17.75 -28.74 5.34
N GLY A 663 -17.62 -28.36 4.07
CA GLY A 663 -16.44 -28.66 3.24
C GLY A 663 -15.46 -27.49 3.08
N GLU A 664 -14.69 -27.56 2.01
CA GLU A 664 -13.68 -26.57 1.63
C GLU A 664 -14.02 -25.96 0.25
N LEU A 665 -13.78 -24.67 0.06
CA LEU A 665 -13.87 -23.98 -1.24
C LEU A 665 -12.49 -23.49 -1.66
N ALA A 666 -11.96 -24.02 -2.76
CA ALA A 666 -10.67 -23.59 -3.29
C ALA A 666 -10.81 -22.45 -4.31
N LEU A 667 -11.82 -22.53 -5.18
CA LEU A 667 -12.02 -21.59 -6.27
C LEU A 667 -13.51 -21.37 -6.51
N LEU A 668 -13.91 -20.11 -6.69
CA LEU A 668 -15.22 -19.74 -7.24
C LEU A 668 -15.02 -18.71 -8.35
N ASN A 669 -15.19 -19.15 -9.59
CA ASN A 669 -15.15 -18.31 -10.78
C ASN A 669 -16.55 -18.02 -11.28
N ILE A 670 -16.76 -16.79 -11.76
CA ILE A 670 -18.02 -16.36 -12.35
C ILE A 670 -17.72 -15.72 -13.70
N TYR A 671 -18.36 -16.24 -14.75
CA TYR A 671 -18.17 -15.82 -16.13
C TYR A 671 -19.37 -15.03 -16.62
N ARG A 672 -19.14 -13.96 -17.38
CA ARG A 672 -20.18 -13.05 -17.90
C ARG A 672 -21.10 -13.63 -18.99
N ARG A 673 -21.01 -14.94 -19.25
CA ARG A 673 -21.79 -15.66 -20.27
C ARG A 673 -21.95 -17.14 -19.90
N ALA A 674 -22.87 -17.80 -20.58
CA ALA A 674 -22.92 -19.25 -20.60
C ALA A 674 -21.66 -19.82 -21.28
N LEU A 675 -21.05 -20.84 -20.67
CA LEU A 675 -19.93 -21.62 -21.21
C LEU A 675 -20.49 -22.93 -21.77
N SER A 676 -19.91 -23.37 -22.88
CA SER A 676 -20.23 -24.67 -23.48
C SER A 676 -19.66 -25.83 -22.66
N ALA A 677 -20.15 -27.06 -22.91
CA ALA A 677 -19.62 -28.26 -22.28
C ALA A 677 -18.12 -28.47 -22.57
N ASP A 678 -17.65 -28.13 -23.77
CA ASP A 678 -16.24 -28.22 -24.15
C ASP A 678 -15.38 -27.22 -23.37
N GLU A 679 -15.87 -26.00 -23.16
CA GLU A 679 -15.19 -24.99 -22.34
C GLU A 679 -15.14 -25.37 -20.85
N ILE A 680 -16.21 -25.99 -20.33
CA ILE A 680 -16.23 -26.55 -18.97
C ILE A 680 -15.22 -27.69 -18.83
N GLN A 681 -15.12 -28.57 -19.84
CA GLN A 681 -14.08 -29.60 -19.87
C GLN A 681 -12.68 -28.98 -19.88
N GLU A 682 -12.46 -27.94 -20.68
CA GLU A 682 -11.17 -27.24 -20.72
C GLU A 682 -10.82 -26.62 -19.36
N LEU A 683 -11.79 -26.01 -18.66
CA LEU A 683 -11.61 -25.52 -17.29
C LEU A 683 -11.24 -26.64 -16.32
N PHE A 684 -11.90 -27.79 -16.44
CA PHE A 684 -11.55 -28.97 -15.64
C PHE A 684 -10.10 -29.40 -15.87
N ASP A 685 -9.66 -29.47 -17.13
CA ASP A 685 -8.30 -29.89 -17.51
C ASP A 685 -7.22 -28.85 -17.10
N ARG A 686 -7.58 -27.56 -17.02
CA ARG A 686 -6.72 -26.48 -16.52
C ARG A 686 -6.44 -26.62 -15.01
N THR A 687 -7.38 -27.16 -14.24
CA THR A 687 -7.26 -27.28 -12.78
C THR A 687 -6.81 -28.67 -12.34
N THR A 688 -7.24 -29.73 -13.03
CA THR A 688 -6.87 -31.10 -12.69
C THR A 688 -5.48 -31.49 -13.15
N LEU A 689 -4.93 -32.49 -12.47
CA LEU A 689 -3.81 -33.28 -12.95
C LEU A 689 -4.41 -34.54 -13.61
N PRO A 690 -4.09 -34.84 -14.88
CA PRO A 690 -4.56 -36.08 -15.50
C PRO A 690 -4.14 -37.27 -14.65
N ASP A 691 -5.04 -38.23 -14.39
CA ASP A 691 -4.66 -39.46 -13.70
C ASP A 691 -3.57 -40.17 -14.51
N PRO A 692 -2.33 -40.30 -14.00
CA PRO A 692 -1.23 -40.94 -14.71
C PRO A 692 -1.43 -42.46 -14.88
N GLY A 693 -2.51 -43.03 -14.34
CA GLY A 693 -2.81 -44.45 -14.44
C GLY A 693 -1.79 -45.30 -13.68
N LEU A 694 -1.21 -44.76 -12.61
CA LEU A 694 -0.24 -45.44 -11.76
C LEU A 694 -0.87 -46.63 -11.04
N ILE A 695 -2.12 -46.53 -10.59
CA ILE A 695 -2.84 -47.66 -9.97
C ILE A 695 -3.69 -48.39 -11.00
N THR A 696 -3.19 -49.55 -11.45
CA THR A 696 -3.88 -50.40 -12.42
C THR A 696 -4.92 -51.33 -11.77
N ALA A 697 -4.70 -51.71 -10.51
CA ALA A 697 -5.64 -52.50 -9.72
C ALA A 697 -5.44 -52.27 -8.22
N PHE A 698 -6.54 -52.30 -7.46
CA PHE A 698 -6.53 -52.34 -6.01
C PHE A 698 -7.74 -53.15 -5.53
N SER A 699 -7.52 -54.11 -4.63
CA SER A 699 -8.52 -55.08 -4.19
C SER A 699 -8.30 -55.50 -2.73
N ALA A 700 -9.36 -55.97 -2.08
CA ALA A 700 -9.29 -56.62 -0.78
C ALA A 700 -9.81 -58.07 -0.90
N SER A 701 -9.14 -59.03 -0.24
CA SER A 701 -9.53 -60.43 -0.28
C SER A 701 -9.36 -61.11 1.09
N PRO A 702 -10.42 -61.67 1.68
CA PRO A 702 -11.83 -61.48 1.29
C PRO A 702 -12.31 -60.05 1.63
N GLN A 703 -13.30 -59.53 0.92
CA GLN A 703 -13.87 -58.19 1.20
C GLN A 703 -14.81 -58.17 2.41
N ARG A 704 -15.27 -59.33 2.87
CA ARG A 704 -16.12 -59.50 4.05
C ARG A 704 -15.42 -60.46 5.02
N ILE A 705 -15.29 -60.06 6.27
CA ILE A 705 -14.60 -60.81 7.32
C ILE A 705 -15.38 -60.75 8.65
N GLN A 706 -15.05 -61.62 9.61
CA GLN A 706 -15.41 -61.40 11.01
C GLN A 706 -14.36 -60.53 11.70
N SER A 707 -14.71 -59.87 12.81
CA SER A 707 -13.78 -59.03 13.54
C SER A 707 -12.54 -59.79 14.00
N GLY A 708 -11.38 -59.25 13.62
CA GLY A 708 -10.07 -59.86 13.92
C GLY A 708 -9.61 -60.93 12.93
N ASP A 709 -10.44 -61.29 11.94
CA ASP A 709 -9.98 -62.11 10.81
C ASP A 709 -9.02 -61.31 9.92
N MET A 710 -8.19 -62.04 9.17
CA MET A 710 -7.21 -61.43 8.27
C MET A 710 -7.85 -61.05 6.92
N VAL A 711 -7.60 -59.82 6.48
CA VAL A 711 -7.83 -59.37 5.10
C VAL A 711 -6.50 -59.08 4.42
N ARG A 712 -6.37 -59.49 3.16
CA ARG A 712 -5.25 -59.09 2.32
C ARG A 712 -5.68 -58.00 1.36
N LEU A 713 -5.11 -56.81 1.49
CA LEU A 713 -5.18 -55.74 0.50
C LEU A 713 -4.09 -56.00 -0.55
N SER A 714 -4.43 -56.03 -1.83
CA SER A 714 -3.49 -56.30 -2.93
C SER A 714 -3.64 -55.26 -4.03
N TRP A 715 -2.52 -54.84 -4.62
CA TRP A 715 -2.51 -53.82 -5.67
C TRP A 715 -1.55 -54.14 -6.80
N SER A 716 -1.75 -53.46 -7.93
CA SER A 716 -0.82 -53.45 -9.06
C SER A 716 -0.59 -52.02 -9.48
N VAL A 717 0.65 -51.58 -9.38
CA VAL A 717 1.05 -50.21 -9.66
C VAL A 717 2.15 -50.15 -10.72
N ASN A 718 2.09 -49.16 -11.58
CA ASN A 718 3.17 -48.78 -12.49
C ASN A 718 4.31 -48.11 -11.69
N PRO A 719 5.47 -47.82 -12.32
CA PRO A 719 6.58 -47.13 -11.64
C PRO A 719 6.13 -45.81 -11.00
N HIS A 720 6.44 -45.64 -9.72
CA HIS A 720 6.02 -44.53 -8.87
C HIS A 720 7.18 -44.11 -7.96
N GLU A 721 7.07 -42.92 -7.37
CA GLU A 721 8.00 -42.37 -6.37
C GLU A 721 7.55 -42.69 -4.94
N THR A 722 6.24 -42.59 -4.66
CA THR A 722 5.65 -42.92 -3.37
C THR A 722 4.41 -43.81 -3.54
N LEU A 723 4.17 -44.64 -2.54
CA LEU A 723 2.98 -45.47 -2.46
C LEU A 723 2.48 -45.46 -1.02
N THR A 724 1.27 -44.97 -0.82
CA THR A 724 0.71 -44.74 0.51
C THR A 724 -0.69 -45.34 0.59
N LEU A 725 -0.99 -45.99 1.70
CA LEU A 725 -2.34 -46.43 2.04
C LEU A 725 -2.93 -45.47 3.08
N LYS A 726 -3.94 -44.70 2.70
CA LYS A 726 -4.82 -44.03 3.67
C LYS A 726 -5.72 -45.10 4.30
N THR A 727 -5.61 -45.22 5.62
CA THR A 727 -6.44 -46.06 6.48
C THR A 727 -7.23 -45.16 7.45
N PRO A 728 -8.28 -45.66 8.12
CA PRO A 728 -9.00 -44.87 9.11
C PRO A 728 -8.14 -44.38 10.29
N SER A 729 -7.05 -45.08 10.61
CA SER A 729 -6.15 -44.75 11.72
C SER A 729 -4.93 -43.93 11.29
N GLY A 730 -4.83 -43.57 10.01
CA GLY A 730 -3.72 -42.78 9.47
C GLY A 730 -3.17 -43.33 8.15
N GLN A 731 -1.97 -42.90 7.80
CA GLN A 731 -1.31 -43.28 6.55
C GLN A 731 -0.23 -44.33 6.80
N ILE A 732 -0.15 -45.31 5.91
CA ILE A 732 0.90 -46.33 5.90
C ILE A 732 1.69 -46.17 4.61
N ASP A 733 3.00 -46.00 4.74
CA ASP A 733 3.92 -46.04 3.61
C ASP A 733 4.12 -47.50 3.16
N LEU A 734 3.88 -47.78 1.89
CA LEU A 734 3.88 -49.10 1.28
C LEU A 734 5.10 -49.35 0.38
N ARG A 735 6.18 -48.54 0.52
CA ARG A 735 7.43 -48.75 -0.22
C ARG A 735 7.87 -50.22 -0.18
N ASP A 736 8.10 -50.80 -1.35
CA ASP A 736 8.50 -52.20 -1.58
C ASP A 736 7.45 -53.28 -1.23
N MET A 737 6.17 -52.92 -1.11
CA MET A 737 5.07 -53.86 -0.85
C MET A 737 4.14 -54.01 -2.08
N ASP A 738 3.67 -55.22 -2.36
CA ASP A 738 2.65 -55.54 -3.37
C ASP A 738 1.29 -55.93 -2.75
N HIS A 739 1.29 -56.17 -1.44
CA HIS A 739 0.11 -56.42 -0.63
C HIS A 739 0.36 -56.02 0.83
N LEU A 740 -0.71 -55.86 1.60
CA LEU A 740 -0.70 -55.67 3.04
C LEU A 740 -1.77 -56.55 3.68
N GLU A 741 -1.37 -57.32 4.70
CA GLU A 741 -2.29 -58.09 5.52
C GLU A 741 -2.64 -57.30 6.77
N LEU A 742 -3.95 -57.14 7.00
CA LEU A 742 -4.50 -56.41 8.14
C LEU A 742 -5.52 -57.31 8.85
N MET A 743 -5.81 -57.02 10.11
CA MET A 743 -6.88 -57.64 10.87
C MET A 743 -7.85 -56.56 11.36
N PRO A 744 -8.64 -55.97 10.44
CA PRO A 744 -9.56 -54.92 10.84
C PRO A 744 -10.64 -55.53 11.75
N THR A 745 -10.91 -54.84 12.84
CA THR A 745 -12.01 -55.14 13.77
C THR A 745 -13.26 -54.32 13.44
N VAL A 746 -13.14 -53.40 12.48
CA VAL A 746 -14.12 -52.39 12.09
C VAL A 746 -14.23 -52.38 10.55
N SER A 747 -15.43 -52.23 9.98
CA SER A 747 -15.54 -51.95 8.53
C SER A 747 -14.76 -50.69 8.20
N SER A 748 -14.07 -50.68 7.06
CA SER A 748 -13.13 -49.62 6.71
C SER A 748 -12.94 -49.48 5.22
N ALA A 749 -12.96 -48.23 4.74
CA ALA A 749 -12.42 -47.88 3.44
C ALA A 749 -10.90 -47.72 3.54
N PHE A 750 -10.20 -48.29 2.58
CA PHE A 750 -8.78 -48.12 2.38
C PHE A 750 -8.58 -47.41 1.06
N THR A 751 -7.73 -46.39 1.01
CA THR A 751 -7.43 -45.65 -0.22
C THR A 751 -5.95 -45.76 -0.50
N LEU A 752 -5.62 -46.41 -1.61
CA LEU A 752 -4.27 -46.50 -2.14
C LEU A 752 -3.98 -45.24 -2.96
N ILE A 753 -2.83 -44.63 -2.72
CA ILE A 753 -2.33 -43.44 -3.41
C ILE A 753 -0.94 -43.76 -3.95
N ALA A 754 -0.74 -43.62 -5.25
CA ALA A 754 0.57 -43.78 -5.89
C ALA A 754 0.94 -42.44 -6.54
N GLU A 755 2.09 -41.88 -6.18
CA GLU A 755 2.58 -40.61 -6.74
C GLU A 755 3.78 -40.85 -7.63
N GLY A 756 3.86 -40.15 -8.74
CA GLY A 756 4.99 -40.15 -9.65
C GLY A 756 5.26 -38.74 -10.18
N PRO A 757 6.25 -38.59 -11.06
CA PRO A 757 6.66 -37.27 -11.58
C PRO A 757 5.56 -36.55 -12.39
N GLU A 758 4.56 -37.29 -12.88
CA GLU A 758 3.45 -36.75 -13.68
C GLU A 758 2.17 -36.47 -12.87
N GLY A 759 2.15 -36.80 -11.57
CA GLY A 759 0.97 -36.65 -10.70
C GLY A 759 0.71 -37.91 -9.86
N ALA A 760 -0.51 -38.07 -9.35
CA ALA A 760 -0.88 -39.22 -8.54
C ALA A 760 -2.14 -39.93 -9.03
N SER A 761 -2.20 -41.23 -8.78
CA SER A 761 -3.44 -42.02 -8.90
C SER A 761 -3.95 -42.38 -7.51
N ALA A 762 -5.27 -42.38 -7.32
CA ALA A 762 -5.92 -42.86 -6.12
C ALA A 762 -7.00 -43.91 -6.43
N ARG A 763 -7.08 -44.98 -5.64
CA ARG A 763 -8.19 -45.96 -5.69
C ARG A 763 -8.57 -46.41 -4.28
N SER A 764 -9.86 -46.65 -4.07
CA SER A 764 -10.37 -47.13 -2.78
C SER A 764 -10.98 -48.52 -2.86
N VAL A 765 -10.87 -49.28 -1.77
CA VAL A 765 -11.58 -50.55 -1.56
C VAL A 765 -12.18 -50.56 -0.17
N LEU A 766 -13.34 -51.20 -0.06
CA LEU A 766 -14.04 -51.36 1.21
C LEU A 766 -13.83 -52.78 1.76
N VAL A 767 -13.55 -52.86 3.06
CA VAL A 767 -13.55 -54.11 3.82
C VAL A 767 -14.68 -54.05 4.82
N TRP A 768 -15.56 -55.05 4.78
CA TRP A 768 -16.69 -55.19 5.68
C TRP A 768 -16.35 -56.15 6.81
N VAL A 769 -16.65 -55.76 8.04
CA VAL A 769 -16.40 -56.56 9.25
C VAL A 769 -17.72 -56.85 9.95
N ASP A 770 -17.96 -58.12 10.29
CA ASP A 770 -19.15 -58.62 10.99
C ASP A 770 -20.49 -58.40 10.26
N ILE A 771 -20.45 -58.19 8.94
CA ILE A 771 -21.67 -58.08 8.13
C ILE A 771 -21.95 -59.38 7.38
N ALA A 772 -23.15 -59.93 7.59
CA ALA A 772 -23.63 -61.12 6.89
C ALA A 772 -23.63 -60.95 5.36
N GLU A 773 -23.37 -62.04 4.62
CA GLU A 773 -23.32 -62.01 3.14
C GLU A 773 -24.67 -61.65 2.50
N ASP A 774 -25.78 -61.98 3.16
CA ASP A 774 -27.15 -61.74 2.70
C ASP A 774 -27.77 -60.45 3.25
N ALA A 775 -26.99 -59.66 4.03
CA ALA A 775 -27.44 -58.37 4.52
C ALA A 775 -27.60 -57.37 3.35
N VAL A 776 -28.72 -56.64 3.35
CA VAL A 776 -29.02 -55.64 2.33
C VAL A 776 -28.54 -54.27 2.79
N ILE A 777 -27.67 -53.66 1.99
CA ILE A 777 -27.04 -52.38 2.33
C ILE A 777 -27.87 -51.23 1.75
N LEU A 778 -28.00 -50.15 2.51
CA LEU A 778 -28.51 -48.89 2.01
C LEU A 778 -27.51 -48.33 0.99
N THR A 779 -27.95 -48.17 -0.25
CA THR A 779 -27.11 -47.69 -1.36
C THR A 779 -27.38 -46.23 -1.72
N GLU A 780 -28.52 -45.70 -1.27
CA GLU A 780 -28.88 -44.31 -1.42
C GLU A 780 -29.55 -43.88 -0.13
N SER A 781 -29.12 -42.76 0.45
CA SER A 781 -29.76 -42.27 1.67
C SER A 781 -31.23 -41.96 1.39
N SER A 782 -32.10 -42.10 2.38
CA SER A 782 -33.55 -41.98 2.18
C SER A 782 -34.19 -41.29 3.36
N ASP A 783 -35.30 -40.58 3.14
CA ASP A 783 -36.18 -40.10 4.20
C ASP A 783 -37.23 -41.15 4.60
N ASP A 784 -37.36 -42.20 3.79
CA ASP A 784 -38.27 -43.32 4.01
C ASP A 784 -37.52 -44.64 3.93
N TRP A 785 -37.44 -45.35 5.05
CA TRP A 785 -36.84 -46.67 5.14
C TRP A 785 -37.55 -47.75 4.31
N ASN A 786 -38.76 -47.51 3.79
CA ASN A 786 -39.49 -48.44 2.94
C ASN A 786 -39.22 -48.24 1.45
N GLN A 787 -38.42 -47.24 1.06
CA GLN A 787 -38.13 -46.91 -0.33
C GLN A 787 -37.40 -48.06 -1.04
N PRO A 788 -38.02 -48.77 -2.01
CA PRO A 788 -37.41 -49.96 -2.62
C PRO A 788 -36.07 -49.68 -3.29
N GLY A 789 -35.96 -48.55 -3.99
CA GLY A 789 -34.76 -48.16 -4.74
C GLY A 789 -33.59 -47.72 -3.86
N ALA A 790 -33.81 -47.44 -2.58
CA ALA A 790 -32.76 -47.01 -1.66
C ALA A 790 -31.85 -48.18 -1.22
N TRP A 791 -32.33 -49.41 -1.35
CA TRP A 791 -31.66 -50.63 -0.90
C TRP A 791 -30.98 -51.37 -2.05
N ALA A 792 -29.85 -52.02 -1.76
CA ALA A 792 -29.02 -52.70 -2.77
C ALA A 792 -29.74 -53.77 -3.61
N ASP A 793 -30.83 -54.35 -3.10
CA ASP A 793 -31.63 -55.35 -3.83
C ASP A 793 -32.82 -54.74 -4.60
N GLY A 794 -33.00 -53.42 -4.53
CA GLY A 794 -34.08 -52.68 -5.17
C GLY A 794 -35.47 -53.01 -4.62
N GLN A 795 -35.57 -53.61 -3.44
CA GLN A 795 -36.83 -53.99 -2.79
C GLN A 795 -37.02 -53.28 -1.45
N SER A 796 -38.28 -53.09 -1.03
CA SER A 796 -38.58 -52.59 0.32
C SER A 796 -38.11 -53.60 1.38
N PRO A 797 -37.76 -53.15 2.60
CA PRO A 797 -37.33 -54.05 3.66
C PRO A 797 -38.35 -55.13 3.98
N SER A 798 -37.85 -56.34 4.21
CA SER A 798 -38.63 -57.52 4.53
C SER A 798 -38.01 -58.30 5.68
N SER A 799 -38.86 -58.93 6.49
CA SER A 799 -38.48 -59.58 7.75
C SER A 799 -37.55 -60.79 7.59
N ALA A 800 -37.32 -61.22 6.35
CA ALA A 800 -36.43 -62.32 6.00
C ALA A 800 -34.95 -61.92 5.89
N LYS A 801 -34.63 -60.63 5.91
CA LYS A 801 -33.26 -60.12 5.71
C LYS A 801 -32.85 -59.15 6.80
N ASP A 802 -31.55 -59.03 7.00
CA ASP A 802 -30.94 -58.01 7.84
C ASP A 802 -30.50 -56.84 6.95
N TYR A 803 -30.61 -55.61 7.46
CA TYR A 803 -30.37 -54.38 6.71
C TYR A 803 -29.29 -53.55 7.40
N VAL A 804 -28.42 -52.91 6.62
CA VAL A 804 -27.29 -52.12 7.14
C VAL A 804 -27.29 -50.73 6.51
N VAL A 805 -27.19 -49.72 7.36
CA VAL A 805 -26.90 -48.32 7.01
C VAL A 805 -25.46 -48.04 7.38
N THR A 806 -24.71 -47.46 6.45
CA THR A 806 -23.27 -47.31 6.59
C THR A 806 -22.79 -46.00 5.99
N ASP A 807 -21.90 -45.33 6.70
CA ASP A 807 -21.30 -44.04 6.34
C ASP A 807 -20.39 -44.09 5.10
N PHE A 808 -20.19 -45.28 4.53
CA PHE A 808 -19.41 -45.49 3.31
C PHE A 808 -20.24 -45.49 2.02
N MET A 809 -21.56 -45.76 2.11
CA MET A 809 -22.43 -45.90 0.92
C MET A 809 -23.55 -44.86 0.94
N ALA A 810 -24.30 -44.85 2.04
CA ALA A 810 -25.44 -43.99 2.28
C ALA A 810 -25.57 -43.82 3.79
N SER A 811 -25.22 -42.63 4.27
CA SER A 811 -25.04 -42.38 5.70
C SER A 811 -26.33 -42.03 6.41
N SER A 812 -27.48 -41.94 5.72
CA SER A 812 -28.71 -41.47 6.35
C SER A 812 -29.96 -42.23 5.93
N LEU A 813 -30.72 -42.69 6.93
CA LEU A 813 -32.02 -43.33 6.76
C LEU A 813 -33.07 -42.61 7.58
N GLY A 814 -34.17 -42.20 6.97
CA GLY A 814 -35.30 -41.57 7.63
C GLY A 814 -36.40 -42.57 7.95
N VAL A 815 -37.11 -42.31 9.04
CA VAL A 815 -38.35 -42.99 9.37
C VAL A 815 -39.50 -42.26 8.68
N GLN A 816 -40.40 -43.00 8.03
CA GLN A 816 -41.60 -42.43 7.42
C GLN A 816 -42.44 -41.66 8.48
N GLY A 817 -43.06 -40.55 8.08
CA GLY A 817 -44.07 -39.87 8.90
C GLY A 817 -45.37 -40.67 8.93
N ASP A 818 -45.50 -41.58 9.89
CA ASP A 818 -46.68 -42.42 10.13
C ASP A 818 -46.89 -42.57 11.64
N PHE A 819 -48.14 -42.69 12.06
CA PHE A 819 -48.51 -42.77 13.48
C PHE A 819 -47.86 -43.98 14.18
N ASP A 820 -47.73 -45.11 13.48
CA ASP A 820 -47.05 -46.33 13.94
C ASP A 820 -46.08 -46.83 12.85
N ALA A 821 -44.89 -46.23 12.81
CA ALA A 821 -43.88 -46.55 11.82
C ALA A 821 -43.12 -47.83 12.22
N ARG A 822 -43.20 -48.86 11.38
CA ARG A 822 -42.52 -50.14 11.61
C ARG A 822 -41.49 -50.45 10.52
N PHE A 823 -40.26 -50.76 10.93
CA PHE A 823 -39.26 -51.22 9.99
C PHE A 823 -39.62 -52.63 9.48
N GLY A 824 -39.68 -52.78 8.16
CA GLY A 824 -40.05 -54.05 7.52
C GLY A 824 -39.00 -55.15 7.64
N GLY A 825 -37.73 -54.79 7.90
CA GLY A 825 -36.60 -55.72 7.97
C GLY A 825 -36.54 -56.58 9.22
N GLY A 826 -35.76 -57.67 9.16
CA GLY A 826 -35.48 -58.56 10.30
C GLY A 826 -34.56 -57.94 11.35
N SER A 827 -33.58 -57.15 10.89
CA SER A 827 -32.83 -56.20 11.71
C SER A 827 -32.41 -54.98 10.90
N LEU A 828 -32.13 -53.89 11.59
CA LEU A 828 -31.49 -52.69 11.06
C LEU A 828 -30.21 -52.44 11.84
N GLU A 829 -29.09 -52.25 11.17
CA GLU A 829 -27.81 -51.93 11.79
C GLU A 829 -27.34 -50.56 11.30
N LEU A 830 -27.09 -49.63 12.23
CA LEU A 830 -26.28 -48.44 11.94
C LEU A 830 -24.81 -48.80 12.15
N MET A 831 -24.00 -48.54 11.14
CA MET A 831 -22.59 -48.90 11.16
C MET A 831 -21.71 -47.71 10.81
N GLY A 832 -20.78 -47.37 11.69
CA GLY A 832 -19.85 -46.25 11.49
C GLY A 832 -20.41 -44.94 12.06
N MET A 833 -19.51 -44.07 12.52
CA MET A 833 -19.86 -42.85 13.27
C MET A 833 -20.64 -41.84 12.43
N GLY A 834 -20.54 -41.91 11.09
CA GLY A 834 -21.30 -41.04 10.20
C GLY A 834 -22.72 -41.53 9.90
N SER A 835 -23.06 -42.79 10.23
CA SER A 835 -24.35 -43.37 9.90
C SER A 835 -25.45 -42.85 10.77
N ARG A 836 -26.61 -42.54 10.20
CA ARG A 836 -27.70 -41.86 10.86
C ARG A 836 -29.04 -42.54 10.62
N LEU A 837 -29.80 -42.72 11.70
CA LEU A 837 -31.24 -42.94 11.62
C LEU A 837 -31.94 -41.65 12.05
N ARG A 838 -32.64 -41.00 11.13
CA ARG A 838 -33.38 -39.76 11.37
C ARG A 838 -34.84 -40.06 11.70
N ILE A 839 -35.28 -39.49 12.81
CA ILE A 839 -36.65 -39.57 13.29
C ILE A 839 -37.16 -38.13 13.40
N ALA A 840 -37.98 -37.71 12.43
CA ALA A 840 -38.70 -36.45 12.47
C ALA A 840 -40.11 -36.69 13.03
N ASN A 841 -40.50 -35.96 14.08
CA ASN A 841 -41.82 -36.09 14.68
C ASN A 841 -42.66 -34.83 14.43
N ASP A 842 -43.47 -34.91 13.37
CA ASP A 842 -44.61 -34.03 13.15
C ASP A 842 -45.95 -34.77 13.35
N LEU A 843 -45.94 -36.12 13.29
CA LEU A 843 -47.12 -37.00 13.31
C LEU A 843 -46.88 -38.41 13.91
N THR A 844 -45.67 -38.74 14.36
CA THR A 844 -45.24 -40.13 14.65
C THR A 844 -45.25 -40.42 16.16
N ASP A 845 -46.22 -41.22 16.63
CA ASP A 845 -46.36 -41.58 18.04
C ASP A 845 -45.50 -42.80 18.44
N GLN A 846 -45.32 -43.75 17.52
CA GLN A 846 -44.61 -45.00 17.77
C GLN A 846 -43.70 -45.42 16.62
N ILE A 847 -42.50 -45.89 16.96
CA ILE A 847 -41.52 -46.46 16.03
C ILE A 847 -41.11 -47.84 16.53
N THR A 848 -41.25 -48.85 15.69
CA THR A 848 -40.84 -50.22 16.03
C THR A 848 -39.71 -50.69 15.10
N ILE A 849 -38.54 -50.97 15.69
CA ILE A 849 -37.43 -51.63 14.99
C ILE A 849 -37.22 -53.00 15.64
N PRO A 850 -37.57 -54.12 14.97
CA PRO A 850 -37.58 -55.44 15.60
C PRO A 850 -36.26 -55.81 16.27
N ARG A 851 -35.14 -55.54 15.59
CA ARG A 851 -33.78 -55.67 16.13
C ARG A 851 -32.92 -54.56 15.56
N PHE A 852 -32.51 -53.62 16.41
CA PHE A 852 -31.71 -52.47 16.04
C PHE A 852 -30.29 -52.63 16.57
N LYS A 853 -29.30 -52.66 15.69
CA LYS A 853 -27.89 -52.78 16.06
C LYS A 853 -27.22 -51.43 15.89
N LEU A 854 -26.46 -51.03 16.90
CA LEU A 854 -25.67 -49.81 16.92
C LEU A 854 -24.20 -50.20 16.95
N SER A 855 -23.62 -50.32 15.76
CA SER A 855 -22.18 -50.55 15.53
C SER A 855 -21.45 -49.22 15.32
N GLY A 856 -21.91 -48.19 16.03
CA GLY A 856 -21.60 -46.78 15.81
C GLY A 856 -22.81 -46.04 15.24
N GLY A 857 -22.59 -44.77 14.94
CA GLY A 857 -23.59 -43.92 14.28
C GLY A 857 -24.48 -43.17 15.26
N THR A 858 -25.46 -42.47 14.71
CA THR A 858 -26.31 -41.52 15.41
C THR A 858 -27.79 -41.81 15.14
N VAL A 859 -28.61 -41.78 16.18
CA VAL A 859 -30.06 -41.65 16.03
C VAL A 859 -30.40 -40.18 16.24
N ASP A 860 -30.77 -39.51 15.16
CA ASP A 860 -31.16 -38.10 15.17
C ASP A 860 -32.66 -38.00 15.41
N TYR A 861 -33.07 -37.52 16.58
CA TYR A 861 -34.47 -37.23 16.89
C TYR A 861 -34.72 -35.72 16.87
N THR A 862 -35.56 -35.27 15.94
CA THR A 862 -35.98 -33.87 15.82
C THR A 862 -37.49 -33.77 15.87
N ALA A 863 -38.01 -32.86 16.69
CA ALA A 863 -39.45 -32.73 16.86
C ALA A 863 -39.82 -31.29 17.28
N GLU A 864 -40.91 -30.72 16.73
CA GLU A 864 -41.42 -29.40 17.13
C GLU A 864 -42.39 -29.47 18.33
N GLU A 865 -43.35 -30.41 18.33
CA GLU A 865 -44.29 -30.73 19.42
C GLU A 865 -44.60 -32.26 19.47
N GLY A 866 -44.80 -32.84 20.67
CA GLY A 866 -45.16 -34.26 20.86
C GLY A 866 -44.06 -35.18 21.41
N SER A 867 -44.36 -36.47 21.57
CA SER A 867 -43.39 -37.48 22.01
C SER A 867 -43.45 -38.72 21.13
N VAL A 868 -42.32 -39.43 21.00
CA VAL A 868 -42.28 -40.69 20.23
C VAL A 868 -41.88 -41.85 21.13
N THR A 869 -42.58 -42.97 21.00
CA THR A 869 -42.21 -44.24 21.65
C THR A 869 -41.41 -45.09 20.69
N VAL A 870 -40.17 -45.42 21.06
CA VAL A 870 -39.31 -46.31 20.28
C VAL A 870 -39.24 -47.68 20.95
N GLU A 871 -39.73 -48.70 20.24
CA GLU A 871 -39.85 -50.08 20.70
C GLU A 871 -38.93 -51.04 19.93
N GLY A 872 -38.69 -52.21 20.53
CA GLY A 872 -37.92 -53.31 19.94
C GLY A 872 -36.79 -53.80 20.82
N SER A 873 -35.72 -54.30 20.19
CA SER A 873 -34.48 -54.68 20.89
C SER A 873 -33.28 -53.99 20.27
N TRP A 874 -32.50 -53.30 21.10
CA TRP A 874 -31.29 -52.59 20.73
C TRP A 874 -30.04 -53.38 21.18
N GLU A 875 -29.06 -53.48 20.31
CA GLU A 875 -27.77 -54.12 20.56
C GLU A 875 -26.65 -53.09 20.31
N VAL A 876 -26.04 -52.59 21.38
CA VAL A 876 -25.01 -51.54 21.33
C VAL A 876 -23.63 -52.19 21.27
N LEU A 877 -23.07 -52.24 20.07
CA LEU A 877 -21.81 -52.91 19.74
C LEU A 877 -20.62 -51.94 19.74
N ARG A 878 -20.85 -50.63 19.51
CA ARG A 878 -19.87 -49.55 19.68
C ARG A 878 -20.51 -48.29 20.24
N GLU A 879 -19.67 -47.38 20.78
CA GLU A 879 -20.14 -46.07 21.24
C GLU A 879 -20.93 -45.41 20.12
N SER A 880 -22.18 -45.08 20.42
CA SER A 880 -23.15 -44.53 19.48
C SER A 880 -23.86 -43.35 20.12
N LEU A 881 -24.34 -42.42 19.30
CA LEU A 881 -24.99 -41.19 19.75
C LEU A 881 -26.50 -41.26 19.52
N ILE A 882 -27.25 -40.69 20.44
CA ILE A 882 -28.65 -40.32 20.25
C ILE A 882 -28.71 -38.81 20.43
N ASP A 883 -29.03 -38.10 19.37
CA ASP A 883 -29.05 -36.64 19.31
C ASP A 883 -30.51 -36.18 19.33
N ILE A 884 -30.90 -35.45 20.39
CA ILE A 884 -32.27 -34.99 20.61
C ILE A 884 -32.34 -33.47 20.52
N ARG A 885 -33.13 -32.96 19.55
CA ARG A 885 -33.32 -31.53 19.26
C ARG A 885 -34.80 -31.16 19.19
N GLY A 886 -35.18 -29.97 19.65
CA GLY A 886 -36.58 -29.49 19.58
C GLY A 886 -37.01 -28.58 20.73
N THR A 887 -38.30 -28.20 20.77
CA THR A 887 -38.85 -27.25 21.76
C THR A 887 -39.59 -27.92 22.94
N TYR A 888 -40.34 -29.01 22.72
CA TYR A 888 -41.31 -29.51 23.72
C TYR A 888 -41.28 -31.04 24.01
N ASN A 889 -40.24 -31.78 23.60
CA ASN A 889 -40.44 -33.19 23.23
C ASN A 889 -39.56 -34.21 23.97
N ALA A 890 -40.19 -35.31 24.40
CA ALA A 890 -39.55 -36.46 25.04
C ALA A 890 -39.42 -37.64 24.05
N MET A 891 -38.27 -38.30 24.02
CA MET A 891 -38.13 -39.63 23.41
C MET A 891 -38.41 -40.70 24.48
N TYR A 892 -39.43 -41.53 24.28
CA TYR A 892 -39.74 -42.69 25.12
C TYR A 892 -39.03 -43.93 24.57
N LEU A 893 -37.86 -44.26 25.10
CA LEU A 893 -37.13 -45.46 24.72
C LEU A 893 -37.65 -46.66 25.51
N ASN A 894 -38.62 -47.37 24.93
CA ASN A 894 -39.25 -48.57 25.45
C ASN A 894 -38.69 -49.84 24.77
N ALA A 895 -37.38 -49.88 24.56
CA ALA A 895 -36.69 -51.00 23.93
C ALA A 895 -35.84 -51.78 24.94
N SER A 896 -35.73 -53.09 24.75
CA SER A 896 -34.72 -53.88 25.47
C SER A 896 -33.33 -53.52 24.94
N ILE A 897 -32.37 -53.20 25.81
CA ILE A 897 -31.00 -52.84 25.39
C ILE A 897 -30.00 -53.89 25.89
N SER A 898 -29.07 -54.24 25.01
CA SER A 898 -27.99 -55.20 25.25
C SER A 898 -26.69 -54.74 24.61
N GLY A 899 -25.59 -55.47 24.84
CA GLY A 899 -24.26 -55.16 24.31
C GLY A 899 -23.32 -54.57 25.35
N ASP A 900 -22.06 -54.35 24.94
CA ASP A 900 -20.97 -54.01 25.85
C ASP A 900 -20.47 -52.57 25.70
N ALA A 901 -20.95 -51.83 24.70
CA ALA A 901 -20.49 -50.48 24.41
C ALA A 901 -21.41 -49.38 24.97
N ASP A 902 -20.81 -48.20 25.16
CA ASP A 902 -21.48 -47.05 25.75
C ASP A 902 -22.52 -46.43 24.81
N LEU A 903 -23.55 -45.82 25.39
CA LEU A 903 -24.56 -45.08 24.65
C LEU A 903 -24.55 -43.63 25.13
N ARG A 904 -24.31 -42.73 24.19
CA ARG A 904 -24.28 -41.30 24.44
C ARG A 904 -25.59 -40.68 24.02
N PHE A 905 -26.14 -39.82 24.87
CA PHE A 905 -27.28 -38.99 24.57
C PHE A 905 -26.85 -37.54 24.67
N TRP A 906 -27.07 -36.79 23.60
CA TRP A 906 -26.92 -35.35 23.59
C TRP A 906 -28.29 -34.71 23.40
N ALA A 907 -28.63 -33.78 24.29
CA ALA A 907 -29.92 -33.13 24.32
C ALA A 907 -29.74 -31.63 24.47
N ASN A 908 -30.20 -30.87 23.46
CA ASN A 908 -30.14 -29.40 23.46
C ASN A 908 -31.51 -28.78 23.11
N PRO A 909 -32.54 -28.95 23.96
CA PRO A 909 -33.84 -28.37 23.70
C PRO A 909 -33.80 -26.83 23.81
N THR A 910 -34.59 -26.16 22.98
CA THR A 910 -34.68 -24.69 22.94
C THR A 910 -35.43 -24.10 24.14
N ASP A 911 -36.26 -24.89 24.83
CA ASP A 911 -36.87 -24.58 26.12
C ASP A 911 -36.59 -25.69 27.14
N LEU A 912 -36.01 -25.32 28.29
CA LEU A 912 -35.53 -26.24 29.34
C LEU A 912 -36.41 -26.22 30.60
N ALA A 913 -37.50 -25.45 30.60
CA ALA A 913 -38.12 -24.98 31.84
C ALA A 913 -38.90 -26.07 32.62
N SER A 914 -39.49 -27.08 31.98
CA SER A 914 -40.37 -28.03 32.68
C SER A 914 -40.33 -29.51 32.30
N ASP A 915 -39.87 -29.90 31.10
CA ASP A 915 -40.27 -31.22 30.54
C ASP A 915 -39.09 -32.22 30.44
N GLU A 916 -39.38 -33.52 30.55
CA GLU A 916 -38.40 -34.59 30.29
C GLU A 916 -38.03 -34.65 28.80
N THR A 917 -36.74 -34.79 28.49
CA THR A 917 -36.22 -34.92 27.13
C THR A 917 -36.06 -36.40 26.71
N LEU A 918 -35.81 -37.28 27.68
CA LEU A 918 -35.65 -38.71 27.47
C LEU A 918 -36.34 -39.50 28.59
N ILE A 919 -37.12 -40.51 28.23
CA ILE A 919 -37.78 -41.42 29.16
C ILE A 919 -37.35 -42.86 28.84
N LEU A 920 -36.71 -43.53 29.78
CA LEU A 920 -36.21 -44.90 29.65
C LEU A 920 -37.11 -45.87 30.42
N THR A 921 -37.81 -46.77 29.74
CA THR A 921 -38.73 -47.74 30.37
C THR A 921 -38.48 -49.19 29.99
N GLY A 922 -37.61 -49.45 29.01
CA GLY A 922 -37.31 -50.80 28.52
C GLY A 922 -36.50 -51.68 29.50
N ASP A 923 -36.18 -52.91 29.09
CA ASP A 923 -35.32 -53.81 29.87
C ASP A 923 -33.84 -53.61 29.52
N LEU A 924 -33.07 -53.12 30.47
CA LEU A 924 -31.64 -52.81 30.33
C LEU A 924 -30.74 -53.84 31.03
N SER A 925 -31.30 -54.92 31.56
CA SER A 925 -30.54 -55.93 32.33
C SER A 925 -29.47 -56.67 31.50
N GLY A 926 -29.65 -56.69 30.17
CA GLY A 926 -28.70 -57.24 29.20
C GLY A 926 -27.57 -56.30 28.80
N TRP A 927 -27.63 -55.02 29.15
CA TRP A 927 -26.66 -54.01 28.72
C TRP A 927 -25.50 -53.87 29.70
N ARG A 928 -24.27 -54.04 29.20
CA ARG A 928 -23.03 -53.95 29.99
C ARG A 928 -22.27 -52.64 29.77
N GLY A 929 -22.63 -51.89 28.73
CA GLY A 929 -22.07 -50.57 28.46
C GLY A 929 -22.52 -49.48 29.44
N GLY A 930 -21.85 -48.34 29.35
CA GLY A 930 -22.10 -47.13 30.12
C GLY A 930 -23.08 -46.16 29.45
N LEU A 931 -23.61 -45.24 30.24
CA LEU A 931 -24.56 -44.23 29.80
C LEU A 931 -23.92 -42.84 29.93
N ILE A 932 -23.87 -42.09 28.83
CA ILE A 932 -23.35 -40.72 28.81
C ILE A 932 -24.50 -39.77 28.48
N LEU A 933 -24.80 -38.82 29.36
CA LEU A 933 -25.85 -37.83 29.19
C LEU A 933 -25.25 -36.43 29.15
N GLU A 934 -25.46 -35.73 28.04
CA GLU A 934 -24.99 -34.36 27.81
C GLU A 934 -26.19 -33.44 27.55
N GLY A 935 -26.52 -32.56 28.51
CA GLY A 935 -27.72 -31.72 28.45
C GLY A 935 -29.04 -32.46 28.76
N GLY A 936 -30.15 -31.72 28.73
CA GLY A 936 -31.51 -32.24 28.87
C GLY A 936 -31.88 -32.81 30.25
N ARG A 937 -33.10 -33.38 30.33
CA ARG A 937 -33.64 -34.10 31.50
C ARG A 937 -34.01 -35.53 31.13
N THR A 938 -33.53 -36.51 31.88
CA THR A 938 -33.80 -37.93 31.67
C THR A 938 -34.55 -38.52 32.86
N TYR A 939 -35.64 -39.25 32.61
CA TYR A 939 -36.34 -40.05 33.60
C TYR A 939 -36.21 -41.55 33.26
N ALA A 940 -35.70 -42.35 34.20
CA ALA A 940 -35.46 -43.77 34.01
C ALA A 940 -36.29 -44.61 35.01
N ASP A 941 -37.24 -45.38 34.46
CA ASP A 941 -38.05 -46.38 35.16
C ASP A 941 -37.87 -47.79 34.55
N ALA A 942 -36.70 -48.01 33.95
CA ALA A 942 -36.33 -49.24 33.26
C ALA A 942 -35.94 -50.39 34.21
N SER A 943 -36.33 -51.63 33.88
CA SER A 943 -35.87 -52.82 34.60
C SER A 943 -34.38 -53.05 34.34
N GLY A 944 -33.58 -53.26 35.38
CA GLY A 944 -32.12 -53.30 35.25
C GLY A 944 -31.44 -51.93 35.41
N GLY A 945 -32.20 -50.87 35.70
CA GLY A 945 -31.67 -49.55 36.04
C GLY A 945 -31.32 -48.73 34.79
N ILE A 946 -30.02 -48.51 34.56
CA ILE A 946 -29.47 -47.64 33.50
C ILE A 946 -28.26 -48.30 32.81
N GLY A 947 -28.18 -49.63 32.84
CA GLY A 947 -27.00 -50.40 32.40
C GLY A 947 -26.00 -50.71 33.52
N HIS A 948 -24.93 -51.44 33.16
CA HIS A 948 -23.89 -51.92 34.08
C HIS A 948 -22.49 -51.28 33.85
N GLY A 949 -22.34 -50.33 32.92
CA GLY A 949 -21.08 -49.61 32.68
C GLY A 949 -20.96 -48.29 33.46
N ASP A 950 -20.06 -47.41 33.06
CA ASP A 950 -19.90 -46.09 33.70
C ASP A 950 -21.08 -45.15 33.35
N LEU A 951 -21.49 -44.31 34.29
CA LEU A 951 -22.50 -43.26 34.08
C LEU A 951 -21.81 -41.89 34.10
N LEU A 952 -21.96 -41.10 33.05
CA LEU A 952 -21.41 -39.74 32.95
C LEU A 952 -22.52 -38.72 32.67
N LEU A 953 -22.66 -37.72 33.53
CA LEU A 953 -23.56 -36.58 33.32
C LEU A 953 -22.76 -35.30 33.10
N ILE A 954 -23.07 -34.57 32.04
CA ILE A 954 -22.47 -33.27 31.72
C ILE A 954 -23.60 -32.27 31.47
N ASN A 955 -23.78 -31.33 32.41
CA ASN A 955 -24.88 -30.36 32.39
C ASN A 955 -26.27 -31.01 32.18
N ALA A 956 -26.47 -32.20 32.74
CA ALA A 956 -27.64 -33.05 32.50
C ALA A 956 -28.35 -33.42 33.80
N ASN A 957 -29.66 -33.65 33.73
CA ASN A 957 -30.44 -34.14 34.87
C ASN A 957 -30.87 -35.59 34.63
N LEU A 958 -30.68 -36.47 35.62
CA LEU A 958 -31.14 -37.85 35.59
C LEU A 958 -31.94 -38.17 36.87
N GLU A 959 -33.16 -38.66 36.67
CA GLU A 959 -34.03 -39.21 37.71
C GLU A 959 -34.20 -40.71 37.52
N VAL A 960 -33.94 -41.52 38.55
CA VAL A 960 -34.03 -42.99 38.47
C VAL A 960 -35.00 -43.52 39.51
N ASN A 961 -36.04 -44.22 39.05
CA ASN A 961 -37.12 -44.74 39.89
C ASN A 961 -36.92 -46.20 40.33
N GLN A 962 -36.12 -46.97 39.58
CA GLN A 962 -35.78 -48.36 39.88
C GLN A 962 -34.44 -48.49 40.64
N ALA A 963 -34.22 -49.64 41.28
CA ALA A 963 -32.95 -49.90 41.97
C ALA A 963 -31.79 -50.07 40.97
N ILE A 964 -30.66 -49.40 41.23
CA ILE A 964 -29.44 -49.53 40.40
C ILE A 964 -28.51 -50.57 41.05
N ASN A 965 -28.15 -51.63 40.33
CA ASN A 965 -27.20 -52.63 40.80
C ASN A 965 -25.98 -52.69 39.88
N ASN A 966 -25.08 -51.74 40.02
CA ASN A 966 -23.92 -51.57 39.17
C ASN A 966 -22.60 -51.51 39.98
N PRO A 967 -22.21 -52.59 40.68
CA PRO A 967 -21.07 -52.57 41.60
C PRO A 967 -19.70 -52.33 40.94
N GLU A 968 -19.62 -52.45 39.61
CA GLU A 968 -18.37 -52.28 38.85
C GLU A 968 -18.26 -50.92 38.13
N GLY A 969 -19.40 -50.30 37.79
CA GLY A 969 -19.48 -48.99 37.16
C GLY A 969 -19.32 -47.83 38.15
N SER A 970 -18.74 -46.74 37.66
CA SER A 970 -18.62 -45.47 38.35
C SER A 970 -19.60 -44.43 37.79
N VAL A 971 -20.02 -43.52 38.66
CA VAL A 971 -20.84 -42.37 38.30
C VAL A 971 -19.98 -41.12 38.35
N GLU A 972 -20.01 -40.30 37.30
CA GLU A 972 -19.35 -39.00 37.24
C GLU A 972 -20.35 -37.90 36.90
N LEU A 973 -20.43 -36.89 37.77
CA LEU A 973 -21.26 -35.69 37.57
C LEU A 973 -20.33 -34.52 37.24
N ARG A 974 -20.55 -33.83 36.13
CA ARG A 974 -19.81 -32.62 35.73
C ARG A 974 -20.74 -31.43 35.61
N GLN A 975 -20.22 -30.23 35.92
CA GLN A 975 -20.94 -28.96 35.75
C GLN A 975 -22.26 -28.94 36.54
N ASN A 976 -23.34 -28.35 36.00
CA ASN A 976 -24.64 -28.22 36.67
C ASN A 976 -25.51 -29.48 36.52
N SER A 977 -24.93 -30.67 36.72
CA SER A 977 -25.65 -31.94 36.59
C SER A 977 -26.39 -32.32 37.88
N HIS A 978 -27.55 -32.95 37.73
CA HIS A 978 -28.36 -33.47 38.84
C HIS A 978 -28.59 -34.97 38.69
N LEU A 979 -28.36 -35.73 39.76
CA LEU A 979 -28.73 -37.15 39.86
C LEU A 979 -29.69 -37.35 41.04
N ILE A 980 -30.89 -37.84 40.75
CA ILE A 980 -31.94 -38.12 41.73
C ILE A 980 -32.26 -39.62 41.70
N LEU A 981 -32.20 -40.27 42.85
CA LEU A 981 -32.44 -41.70 43.01
C LEU A 981 -33.63 -41.91 43.96
N PHE A 982 -34.71 -42.52 43.48
CA PHE A 982 -35.90 -42.83 44.29
C PHE A 982 -35.88 -44.24 44.89
N ALA A 983 -34.92 -45.07 44.48
CA ALA A 983 -34.69 -46.43 44.99
C ALA A 983 -33.23 -46.63 45.41
N GLN A 984 -32.89 -47.85 45.89
CA GLN A 984 -31.53 -48.19 46.32
C GLN A 984 -30.56 -48.26 45.14
N ALA A 985 -29.33 -47.79 45.31
CA ALA A 985 -28.27 -47.89 44.31
C ALA A 985 -26.99 -48.49 44.89
N THR A 986 -26.35 -49.37 44.13
CA THR A 986 -25.00 -49.90 44.37
C THR A 986 -24.11 -49.50 43.20
N MET A 987 -23.01 -48.80 43.48
CA MET A 987 -22.04 -48.32 42.48
C MET A 987 -20.61 -48.42 43.01
N ARG A 988 -19.62 -48.57 42.12
CA ARG A 988 -18.19 -48.64 42.49
C ARG A 988 -17.70 -47.33 43.11
N ALA A 989 -18.03 -46.22 42.46
CA ALA A 989 -17.59 -44.88 42.85
C ALA A 989 -18.58 -43.81 42.37
N LEU A 990 -18.65 -42.69 43.10
CA LEU A 990 -19.36 -41.47 42.71
C LEU A 990 -18.35 -40.32 42.73
N ASN A 991 -18.13 -39.71 41.56
CA ASN A 991 -17.23 -38.59 41.34
C ASN A 991 -18.05 -37.34 40.99
N ILE A 992 -17.72 -36.18 41.58
CA ILE A 992 -18.42 -34.93 41.32
C ILE A 992 -17.38 -33.87 40.97
N ARG A 993 -17.35 -33.41 39.71
CA ARG A 993 -16.40 -32.40 39.23
C ARG A 993 -17.07 -31.06 38.99
N GLN A 994 -16.51 -30.01 39.60
CA GLN A 994 -17.01 -28.64 39.43
C GLN A 994 -16.54 -28.03 38.11
N SER A 995 -17.19 -26.95 37.67
CA SER A 995 -16.98 -26.30 36.36
C SER A 995 -15.56 -25.75 36.14
N ASP A 996 -14.74 -25.62 37.19
CA ASP A 996 -13.35 -25.17 37.12
C ASP A 996 -12.32 -26.30 36.88
N GLY A 997 -12.80 -27.54 36.72
CA GLY A 997 -11.94 -28.71 36.51
C GLY A 997 -11.34 -29.29 37.79
N SER A 998 -11.72 -28.80 38.98
CA SER A 998 -11.41 -29.47 40.25
C SER A 998 -12.31 -30.70 40.44
N ALA A 999 -11.70 -31.79 40.92
CA ALA A 999 -12.36 -33.07 41.22
C ALA A 999 -12.74 -33.19 42.69
#